data_AF-A0A9N9QHE0-F1
#
_entry.id   AF-A0A9N9QHE0-F1
#
_cell.length_a   1.000
_cell.length_b   1.000
_cell.length_c   1.000
_cell.angle_alpha   90.00
_cell.angle_beta   90.00
_cell.angle_gamma   90.00
#
_symmetry.space_group_name_H-M   'P 1'
#
loop_
_entity.id
_entity.type
_entity.pdbx_description
1 polymer ?
#
loop_
_entity_poly.entity_id
_entity_poly.type
_entity_poly.pdbx_seq_one_letter_code
_entity_poly.pdbx_strand_id
1 'polypeptide(L)'
;MTNDQSEMPENNGTTATNGNVETEIDLTETDACLDLKQPKKTKLPFLEKYISNLQEKTHLTRNWVLILCSLVVATAIFLLVIIGMTIGWPKLPHTYRYPLCKSPECLRAAAQIQENLNYSSTSCTNLWESVCSHYNGKSARPLDRPVWNQKEILIQKESERLRNVISTLELPLHTGTVEWKLKHFYEACVDVDSIASDGARPLTNIISELGGWYILRDWNDEDFNGMQVLNTLQVRYGVSAFFKIHVEPDPLEPDANSIRISPSGLGLPDKEYYFRDTEDPILTAYTDYIKDVVISLSSTKNNAVKFGKDIFNYEKRLAEITPDLVSLQDPITTYNAVSMAELKHTTSTIPFYDILQAMYPEVSISDNTQVLVTSQEYLTQLSQIISSTDRRTMNGYLIWSLVRQYIPFLSENYNAAVNSFNNELFGLSKTMERWDICTGLVRKYMAVAAEYQLEKLYPVSDDTKKILNNTFENILKVVKKKVGKFDNTAMLKEHLKAKLNAVSIQIGLPQSTKDVMFLKNYYKSLKIIKLNLFESVKSAMGFQKKIEERMLLNTLPEAVYLKETLKNVPSVRYIPSKNIIVVPRSLTMEPIFENGYPDPIRYGRLGVEIASAILSSILPFGSLWTADKKILSPFHMTVNESLKTTQPGVDCLYNYILKSIANIPASRARATALNALKEISAVKIAHEALTELSINGNHIHYAGVEQYEQSGLYFLSFAQTQCMESTQEYDIYNNLLQFRLSSKSMLGLIWTQLADFPKAFDCDSRDQFICNQIF
;
A
#
# COMPACT_ATOMS: atom_id res chain seq x y z
N MET A 1 28.58 18.36 -53.16
CA MET A 1 29.63 17.39 -52.75
C MET A 1 28.95 16.31 -51.92
N THR A 2 28.37 15.23 -52.46
CA THR A 2 28.15 14.71 -53.81
C THR A 2 26.71 14.13 -53.76
N ASN A 3 25.68 14.96 -54.02
CA ASN A 3 24.90 15.13 -55.28
C ASN A 3 24.12 13.86 -55.68
N ASP A 4 22.85 13.86 -56.06
CA ASP A 4 21.77 14.87 -56.15
C ASP A 4 20.48 14.14 -56.61
N GLN A 5 19.30 14.73 -56.38
CA GLN A 5 18.09 14.76 -57.26
C GLN A 5 17.48 13.44 -57.81
N SER A 6 16.24 13.05 -57.46
CA SER A 6 14.91 13.53 -57.91
C SER A 6 14.28 12.71 -59.05
N GLU A 7 12.96 12.53 -58.94
CA GLU A 7 11.93 12.22 -59.98
C GLU A 7 11.51 10.76 -60.31
N MET A 8 10.17 10.61 -60.23
CA MET A 8 9.21 9.72 -60.91
C MET A 8 9.37 9.71 -62.46
N PRO A 9 8.68 8.89 -63.31
CA PRO A 9 7.27 8.43 -63.18
C PRO A 9 6.88 7.05 -63.73
N GLU A 10 5.57 6.82 -63.66
CA GLU A 10 4.70 5.68 -63.98
C GLU A 10 4.76 5.09 -65.40
N ASN A 11 4.35 3.82 -65.54
CA ASN A 11 3.25 3.50 -66.46
C ASN A 11 2.52 2.18 -66.12
N ASN A 12 1.18 2.27 -66.07
CA ASN A 12 0.19 1.18 -66.09
C ASN A 12 0.30 0.37 -67.40
N GLY A 13 -0.12 -0.88 -67.56
CA GLY A 13 -0.95 -1.81 -66.80
C GLY A 13 -1.65 -2.73 -67.82
N THR A 14 -1.98 -3.98 -67.50
CA THR A 14 -3.18 -4.72 -68.01
C THR A 14 -3.28 -6.15 -67.47
N THR A 15 -4.42 -6.43 -66.82
CA THR A 15 -5.31 -7.62 -66.88
C THR A 15 -4.70 -9.03 -66.94
N ALA A 16 -4.87 -9.91 -65.93
CA ALA A 16 -6.07 -10.55 -65.38
C ALA A 16 -6.45 -11.92 -66.03
N THR A 17 -6.83 -12.84 -65.13
CA THR A 17 -7.63 -14.07 -65.27
C THR A 17 -6.95 -15.43 -65.53
N ASN A 18 -7.01 -16.24 -64.46
CA ASN A 18 -7.61 -17.58 -64.32
C ASN A 18 -7.30 -18.71 -65.30
N GLY A 19 -6.99 -19.87 -64.71
CA GLY A 19 -7.67 -21.12 -65.05
C GLY A 19 -6.77 -22.30 -65.40
N ASN A 20 -6.55 -23.16 -64.40
CA ASN A 20 -6.88 -24.59 -64.41
C ASN A 20 -6.40 -25.55 -65.53
N VAL A 21 -5.95 -26.73 -65.04
CA VAL A 21 -6.17 -28.10 -65.57
C VAL A 21 -4.98 -28.81 -66.24
N GLU A 22 -4.48 -29.81 -65.49
CA GLU A 22 -4.16 -31.22 -65.82
C GLU A 22 -3.15 -31.63 -66.92
N THR A 23 -2.35 -32.66 -66.50
CA THR A 23 -1.89 -33.86 -67.28
C THR A 23 -0.91 -33.63 -68.44
N GLU A 24 0.07 -34.46 -68.79
CA GLU A 24 0.50 -35.83 -68.50
C GLU A 24 1.91 -36.01 -69.13
N ILE A 25 2.76 -36.89 -68.56
CA ILE A 25 3.59 -37.97 -69.20
C ILE A 25 4.40 -37.58 -70.49
N ASP A 26 5.71 -37.83 -70.68
CA ASP A 26 6.50 -39.07 -70.54
C ASP A 26 7.99 -38.90 -70.97
N LEU A 27 8.81 -39.93 -70.68
CA LEU A 27 10.04 -40.43 -71.38
C LEU A 27 11.26 -39.47 -71.44
N THR A 28 12.54 -39.85 -71.26
CA THR A 28 13.28 -41.10 -71.51
C THR A 28 14.71 -41.00 -70.93
N GLU A 29 15.26 -42.15 -70.54
CA GLU A 29 16.68 -42.60 -70.56
C GLU A 29 17.87 -41.61 -70.59
N THR A 30 18.86 -41.85 -69.71
CA THR A 30 20.21 -42.27 -70.14
C THR A 30 21.06 -42.78 -68.96
N ASP A 31 21.71 -43.93 -69.18
CA ASP A 31 22.64 -44.65 -68.30
C ASP A 31 24.01 -43.96 -68.13
N ALA A 32 24.64 -44.18 -66.96
CA ALA A 32 26.09 -44.30 -66.85
C ALA A 32 26.49 -45.19 -65.66
N CYS A 33 27.23 -46.27 -65.97
CA CYS A 33 27.70 -47.32 -65.08
C CYS A 33 28.65 -46.86 -63.95
N LEU A 34 28.51 -47.44 -62.76
CA LEU A 34 29.55 -47.51 -61.73
C LEU A 34 29.63 -48.95 -61.17
N ASP A 35 30.73 -49.60 -61.51
CA ASP A 35 31.14 -50.93 -61.06
C ASP A 35 31.26 -51.01 -59.52
N LEU A 36 30.45 -51.86 -58.88
CA LEU A 36 30.67 -52.29 -57.49
C LEU A 36 30.65 -53.82 -57.40
N LYS A 37 31.83 -54.34 -57.04
CA LYS A 37 32.18 -55.73 -56.76
C LYS A 37 31.09 -56.53 -56.03
N GLN A 38 30.86 -57.77 -56.48
CA GLN A 38 30.02 -58.76 -55.82
C GLN A 38 30.38 -58.93 -54.33
N PRO A 39 29.41 -58.93 -53.39
CA PRO A 39 29.67 -59.27 -52.01
C PRO A 39 29.94 -60.78 -51.89
N LYS A 40 31.16 -61.12 -51.47
CA LYS A 40 31.49 -62.47 -50.98
C LYS A 40 30.50 -62.82 -49.86
N LYS A 41 29.81 -63.96 -49.98
CA LYS A 41 29.04 -64.56 -48.88
C LYS A 41 29.99 -64.96 -47.75
N THR A 42 30.28 -64.05 -46.84
CA THR A 42 30.90 -64.37 -45.55
C THR A 42 29.87 -65.13 -44.73
N LYS A 43 29.97 -66.46 -44.71
CA LYS A 43 29.28 -67.28 -43.72
C LYS A 43 29.79 -66.85 -42.33
N LEU A 44 28.94 -66.26 -41.49
CA LEU A 44 29.26 -66.01 -40.09
C LEU A 44 29.34 -67.37 -39.37
N PRO A 45 30.53 -67.86 -38.98
CA PRO A 45 30.69 -69.20 -38.40
C PRO A 45 30.02 -69.33 -37.03
N PHE A 46 29.81 -68.21 -36.35
CA PHE A 46 29.14 -68.14 -35.05
C PHE A 46 27.65 -68.52 -35.12
N LEU A 47 26.96 -68.08 -36.19
CA LEU A 47 25.53 -68.35 -36.39
C LEU A 47 25.27 -69.82 -36.71
N GLU A 48 26.14 -70.47 -37.51
CA GLU A 48 26.04 -71.91 -37.80
C GLU A 48 26.24 -72.76 -36.53
N LYS A 49 27.19 -72.39 -35.66
CA LYS A 49 27.46 -73.10 -34.39
C LYS A 49 26.33 -72.95 -33.36
N TYR A 50 25.64 -71.81 -33.36
CA TYR A 50 24.52 -71.56 -32.46
C TYR A 50 23.24 -72.27 -32.92
N ILE A 51 22.98 -72.27 -34.24
CA ILE A 51 21.87 -73.00 -34.84
C ILE A 51 22.03 -74.51 -34.65
N SER A 52 23.24 -75.07 -34.80
CA SER A 52 23.48 -76.51 -34.59
C SER A 52 23.24 -76.94 -33.14
N ASN A 53 23.68 -76.13 -32.16
CA ASN A 53 23.48 -76.38 -30.73
C ASN A 53 21.99 -76.33 -30.32
N LEU A 54 21.20 -75.46 -30.96
CA LEU A 54 19.75 -75.36 -30.75
C LEU A 54 18.99 -76.51 -31.41
N GLN A 55 19.43 -76.96 -32.59
CA GLN A 55 18.85 -78.13 -33.25
C GLN A 55 19.04 -79.41 -32.43
N GLU A 56 20.21 -79.58 -31.79
CA GLU A 56 20.53 -80.76 -30.97
C GLU A 56 19.70 -80.84 -29.68
N LYS A 57 19.31 -79.70 -29.10
CA LYS A 57 18.52 -79.65 -27.87
C LYS A 57 17.00 -79.66 -28.07
N THR A 58 16.51 -79.31 -29.25
CA THR A 58 15.07 -79.05 -29.46
C THR A 58 14.43 -79.95 -30.53
N HIS A 59 15.22 -80.78 -31.23
CA HIS A 59 14.78 -81.67 -32.32
C HIS A 59 14.00 -80.98 -33.46
N LEU A 60 14.03 -79.65 -33.57
CA LEU A 60 13.36 -78.88 -34.61
C LEU A 60 14.23 -78.74 -35.87
N THR A 61 13.60 -78.80 -37.05
CA THR A 61 14.32 -78.63 -38.32
C THR A 61 14.84 -77.20 -38.48
N ARG A 62 15.89 -77.00 -39.29
CA ARG A 62 16.59 -75.71 -39.44
C ARG A 62 15.65 -74.54 -39.73
N ASN A 63 14.61 -74.77 -40.51
CA ASN A 63 13.62 -73.75 -40.86
C ASN A 63 12.77 -73.34 -39.65
N TRP A 64 12.41 -74.28 -38.77
CA TRP A 64 11.65 -73.97 -37.56
C TRP A 64 12.47 -73.21 -36.52
N VAL A 65 13.76 -73.50 -36.37
CA VAL A 65 14.66 -72.74 -35.48
C VAL A 65 14.80 -71.29 -35.94
N LEU A 66 14.90 -71.06 -37.25
CA LEU A 66 14.94 -69.71 -37.82
C LEU A 66 13.63 -68.95 -37.63
N ILE A 67 12.48 -69.63 -37.77
CA ILE A 67 11.16 -69.04 -37.50
C ILE A 67 11.02 -68.68 -36.01
N LEU A 68 11.48 -69.54 -35.11
CA LEU A 68 11.36 -69.29 -33.67
C LEU A 68 12.27 -68.13 -33.22
N CYS A 69 13.50 -68.07 -33.75
CA CYS A 69 14.40 -66.94 -33.53
C CYS A 69 13.84 -65.63 -34.12
N SER A 70 13.25 -65.66 -35.32
CA SER A 70 12.65 -64.46 -35.90
C SER A 70 11.43 -64.00 -35.12
N LEU A 71 10.64 -64.93 -34.56
CA LEU A 71 9.48 -64.63 -33.73
C LEU A 71 9.90 -64.05 -32.37
N VAL A 72 10.96 -64.58 -31.75
CA VAL A 72 11.54 -64.00 -30.52
C VAL A 72 12.07 -62.59 -30.77
N VAL A 73 12.81 -62.37 -31.86
CA VAL A 73 13.32 -61.03 -32.22
C VAL A 73 12.16 -60.07 -32.51
N ALA A 74 11.13 -60.51 -33.23
CA ALA A 74 9.94 -59.70 -33.49
C ALA A 74 9.20 -59.34 -32.19
N THR A 75 9.05 -60.29 -31.25
CA THR A 75 8.43 -60.01 -29.94
C THR A 75 9.27 -59.06 -29.08
N ALA A 76 10.61 -59.16 -29.13
CA ALA A 76 11.49 -58.24 -28.42
C ALA A 76 11.44 -56.82 -29.00
N ILE A 77 11.39 -56.70 -30.34
CA ILE A 77 11.20 -55.41 -31.01
C ILE A 77 9.82 -54.82 -30.66
N PHE A 78 8.77 -55.64 -30.66
CA PHE A 78 7.43 -55.19 -30.29
C PHE A 78 7.36 -54.70 -28.84
N LEU A 79 8.02 -55.41 -27.90
CA LEU A 79 8.15 -54.97 -26.51
C LEU A 79 8.95 -53.66 -26.39
N LEU A 80 10.04 -53.49 -27.13
CA LEU A 80 10.81 -52.24 -27.15
C LEU A 80 10.00 -51.07 -27.73
N VAL A 81 9.18 -51.32 -28.75
CA VAL A 81 8.26 -50.31 -29.31
C VAL A 81 7.17 -49.97 -28.30
N ILE A 82 6.61 -50.95 -27.58
CA ILE A 82 5.64 -50.69 -26.50
C ILE A 82 6.30 -49.88 -25.38
N ILE A 83 7.51 -50.24 -24.95
CA ILE A 83 8.24 -49.49 -23.91
C ILE A 83 8.53 -48.07 -24.40
N GLY A 84 9.02 -47.91 -25.63
CA GLY A 84 9.22 -46.61 -26.27
C GLY A 84 7.93 -45.80 -26.38
N MET A 85 6.80 -46.44 -26.68
CA MET A 85 5.47 -45.81 -26.70
C MET A 85 4.98 -45.47 -25.29
N THR A 86 5.27 -46.25 -24.26
CA THR A 86 4.89 -45.91 -22.87
C THR A 86 5.74 -44.78 -22.28
N ILE A 87 7.02 -44.71 -22.65
CA ILE A 87 7.95 -43.63 -22.25
C ILE A 87 7.66 -42.36 -23.06
N GLY A 88 7.30 -42.50 -24.34
CA GLY A 88 6.95 -41.41 -25.25
C GLY A 88 5.46 -41.09 -25.34
N TRP A 89 4.61 -41.76 -24.54
CA TRP A 89 3.18 -41.47 -24.51
C TRP A 89 3.02 -40.03 -24.00
N PRO A 90 2.33 -39.15 -24.77
CA PRO A 90 2.08 -37.81 -24.29
C PRO A 90 1.37 -37.92 -22.95
N LYS A 91 1.92 -37.31 -21.90
CA LYS A 91 1.18 -37.12 -20.65
C LYS A 91 -0.17 -36.54 -21.07
N LEU A 92 -1.27 -37.27 -20.79
CA LEU A 92 -2.63 -36.77 -21.01
C LEU A 92 -2.66 -35.30 -20.59
N PRO A 93 -3.11 -34.37 -21.45
CA PRO A 93 -3.13 -32.95 -21.10
C PRO A 93 -3.83 -32.81 -19.75
N HIS A 94 -3.20 -32.11 -18.80
CA HIS A 94 -3.68 -31.99 -17.41
C HIS A 94 -5.15 -31.54 -17.33
N THR A 95 -5.62 -30.80 -18.33
CA THR A 95 -7.00 -30.33 -18.52
C THR A 95 -8.06 -31.45 -18.54
N TYR A 96 -7.70 -32.69 -18.85
CA TYR A 96 -8.63 -33.83 -18.85
C TYR A 96 -8.66 -34.62 -17.54
N ARG A 97 -7.81 -34.29 -16.55
CA ARG A 97 -7.72 -35.04 -15.28
C ARG A 97 -8.57 -34.46 -14.15
N TYR A 98 -8.94 -33.18 -14.21
CA TYR A 98 -9.62 -32.49 -13.11
C TYR A 98 -10.76 -31.60 -13.61
N PRO A 99 -11.79 -31.34 -12.79
CA PRO A 99 -12.90 -30.45 -13.15
C PRO A 99 -12.40 -29.02 -13.43
N LEU A 100 -13.00 -28.37 -14.43
CA LEU A 100 -12.73 -26.98 -14.82
C LEU A 100 -13.78 -26.05 -14.23
N CYS A 101 -13.37 -25.00 -13.53
CA CYS A 101 -14.28 -23.95 -13.10
C CYS A 101 -14.70 -23.09 -14.30
N LYS A 102 -16.01 -23.11 -14.60
CA LYS A 102 -16.63 -22.33 -15.68
C LYS A 102 -17.64 -21.30 -15.16
N SER A 103 -17.64 -21.02 -13.86
CA SER A 103 -18.52 -19.99 -13.31
C SER A 103 -18.11 -18.61 -13.87
N PRO A 104 -19.06 -17.65 -13.96
CA PRO A 104 -18.75 -16.29 -14.42
C PRO A 104 -17.60 -15.64 -13.64
N GLU A 105 -17.53 -15.88 -12.34
CA GLU A 105 -16.53 -15.31 -11.43
C GLU A 105 -15.14 -15.93 -11.66
N CYS A 106 -15.07 -17.25 -11.87
CA CYS A 106 -13.83 -17.91 -12.28
C CYS A 106 -13.31 -17.40 -13.63
N LEU A 107 -14.21 -17.25 -14.61
CA LEU A 107 -13.85 -16.73 -15.93
C LEU A 107 -13.37 -15.28 -15.86
N ARG A 108 -14.02 -14.44 -15.05
CA ARG A 108 -13.63 -13.05 -14.85
C ARG A 108 -12.29 -12.93 -14.13
N ALA A 109 -12.06 -13.75 -13.10
CA ALA A 109 -10.78 -13.79 -12.40
C ALA A 109 -9.64 -14.23 -13.33
N ALA A 110 -9.87 -15.25 -14.15
CA ALA A 110 -8.91 -15.70 -15.15
C ALA A 110 -8.64 -14.61 -16.21
N ALA A 111 -9.67 -13.94 -16.72
CA ALA A 111 -9.53 -12.85 -17.67
C ALA A 111 -8.68 -11.70 -17.09
N GLN A 112 -8.93 -11.30 -15.82
CA GLN A 112 -8.11 -10.29 -15.14
C GLN A 112 -6.64 -10.70 -14.99
N ILE A 113 -6.39 -11.98 -14.72
CA ILE A 113 -5.01 -12.48 -14.66
C ILE A 113 -4.36 -12.41 -16.04
N GLN A 114 -5.02 -12.97 -17.06
CA GLN A 114 -4.50 -13.01 -18.42
C GLN A 114 -4.26 -11.62 -19.01
N GLU A 115 -5.10 -10.65 -18.68
CA GLU A 115 -5.01 -9.28 -19.20
C GLU A 115 -3.66 -8.60 -18.89
N ASN A 116 -3.05 -8.95 -17.76
CA ASN A 116 -1.79 -8.37 -17.29
C ASN A 116 -0.56 -9.19 -17.68
N LEU A 117 -0.74 -10.46 -18.05
CA LEU A 117 0.36 -11.38 -18.39
C LEU A 117 1.02 -11.02 -19.71
N ASN A 118 2.35 -11.05 -19.74
CA ASN A 118 3.16 -10.91 -20.94
C ASN A 118 3.80 -12.23 -21.34
N TYR A 119 3.22 -12.87 -22.35
CA TYR A 119 3.69 -14.16 -22.84
C TYR A 119 5.03 -14.10 -23.58
N SER A 120 5.55 -12.90 -23.91
CA SER A 120 6.86 -12.74 -24.54
C SER A 120 8.03 -12.80 -23.54
N SER A 121 7.75 -12.72 -22.24
CA SER A 121 8.75 -12.85 -21.17
C SER A 121 8.37 -14.01 -20.24
N THR A 122 9.36 -14.79 -19.80
CA THR A 122 9.11 -15.89 -18.85
C THR A 122 9.28 -15.42 -17.42
N SER A 123 8.44 -15.90 -16.50
CA SER A 123 8.54 -15.55 -15.07
C SER A 123 9.91 -15.88 -14.47
N CYS A 124 10.60 -16.91 -14.98
CA CYS A 124 11.95 -17.28 -14.53
C CYS A 124 13.05 -16.31 -14.95
N THR A 125 12.85 -15.52 -16.02
CA THR A 125 13.84 -14.56 -16.51
C THR A 125 13.56 -13.16 -15.99
N ASN A 126 12.30 -12.71 -16.06
CA ASN A 126 11.89 -11.40 -15.57
C ASN A 126 10.42 -11.44 -15.12
N LEU A 127 10.21 -11.76 -13.84
CA LEU A 127 8.89 -11.83 -13.23
C LEU A 127 8.10 -10.51 -13.35
N TRP A 128 8.77 -9.37 -13.16
CA TRP A 128 8.09 -8.08 -13.25
C TRP A 128 7.54 -7.84 -14.66
N GLU A 129 8.36 -8.12 -15.67
CA GLU A 129 7.94 -7.97 -17.07
C GLU A 129 6.86 -8.98 -17.46
N SER A 130 6.95 -10.23 -16.98
CA SER A 130 5.96 -11.26 -17.30
C SER A 130 4.59 -11.01 -16.67
N VAL A 131 4.54 -10.32 -15.53
CA VAL A 131 3.29 -10.13 -14.76
C VAL A 131 2.71 -8.71 -14.84
N CYS A 132 3.55 -7.69 -15.05
CA CYS A 132 3.15 -6.28 -14.95
C CYS A 132 3.30 -5.46 -16.23
N SER A 133 3.90 -5.96 -17.32
CA SER A 133 4.19 -5.09 -18.47
C SER A 133 2.94 -4.56 -19.17
N HIS A 134 1.88 -5.34 -19.27
CA HIS A 134 0.61 -4.88 -19.83
C HIS A 134 -0.13 -3.92 -18.90
N TYR A 135 0.09 -4.02 -17.59
CA TYR A 135 -0.42 -3.03 -16.63
C TYR A 135 0.22 -1.66 -16.91
N ASN A 136 1.54 -1.63 -17.07
CA ASN A 136 2.30 -0.41 -17.37
C ASN A 136 2.04 0.14 -18.78
N GLY A 137 1.61 -0.70 -19.73
CA GLY A 137 1.30 -0.28 -21.11
C GLY A 137 -0.14 0.17 -21.34
N LYS A 138 -1.13 -0.40 -20.62
CA LYS A 138 -2.57 -0.09 -20.81
C LYS A 138 -3.12 0.90 -19.80
N SER A 139 -2.64 0.87 -18.56
CA SER A 139 -3.09 1.74 -17.48
C SER A 139 -2.04 2.79 -17.19
N ALA A 140 -1.74 3.63 -18.20
CA ALA A 140 -0.79 4.73 -18.04
C ALA A 140 -1.19 5.57 -16.82
N ARG A 141 -0.24 5.76 -15.90
CA ARG A 141 -0.45 6.58 -14.71
C ARG A 141 -0.98 7.96 -15.12
N PRO A 142 -2.12 8.40 -14.57
CA PRO A 142 -2.59 9.76 -14.75
C PRO A 142 -1.53 10.76 -14.29
N LEU A 143 -1.31 11.82 -15.08
CA LEU A 143 -0.23 12.80 -14.83
C LEU A 143 -0.42 13.63 -13.55
N ASP A 144 -1.61 13.56 -12.95
CA ASP A 144 -1.99 14.18 -11.67
C ASP A 144 -1.86 13.23 -10.47
N ARG A 145 -1.39 12.00 -10.70
CA ARG A 145 -1.21 10.99 -9.66
C ARG A 145 0.26 10.56 -9.56
N PRO A 146 0.84 10.49 -8.35
CA PRO A 146 2.22 10.07 -8.19
C PRO A 146 2.41 8.56 -8.35
N VAL A 147 1.33 7.80 -8.16
CA VAL A 147 1.32 6.34 -8.27
C VAL A 147 0.00 5.89 -8.89
N TRP A 148 0.06 4.80 -9.63
CA TRP A 148 -1.10 4.12 -10.20
C TRP A 148 -1.01 2.62 -9.99
N ASN A 149 -1.92 2.08 -9.18
CA ASN A 149 -2.02 0.66 -8.85
C ASN A 149 -3.50 0.27 -8.68
N GLN A 150 -3.80 -1.01 -8.43
CA GLN A 150 -5.17 -1.50 -8.25
C GLN A 150 -5.94 -0.77 -7.13
N LYS A 151 -5.25 -0.31 -6.07
CA LYS A 151 -5.88 0.44 -4.96
C LYS A 151 -6.19 1.88 -5.35
N GLU A 152 -5.34 2.54 -6.13
CA GLU A 152 -5.63 3.88 -6.65
C GLU A 152 -6.80 3.87 -7.64
N ILE A 153 -6.89 2.84 -8.50
CA ILE A 153 -8.05 2.63 -9.37
C ILE A 153 -9.32 2.46 -8.53
N LEU A 154 -9.26 1.68 -7.45
CA LEU A 154 -10.38 1.50 -6.53
C LEU A 154 -10.75 2.83 -5.83
N ILE A 155 -9.78 3.61 -5.37
CA ILE A 155 -9.99 4.93 -4.76
C ILE A 155 -10.71 5.86 -5.74
N GLN A 156 -10.28 5.89 -7.01
CA GLN A 156 -10.93 6.70 -8.04
C GLN A 156 -12.38 6.26 -8.27
N LYS A 157 -12.63 4.95 -8.44
CA LYS A 157 -13.99 4.41 -8.60
C LYS A 157 -14.88 4.74 -7.40
N GLU A 158 -14.35 4.66 -6.17
CA GLU A 158 -15.09 5.02 -4.96
C GLU A 158 -15.36 6.53 -4.88
N SER A 159 -14.43 7.38 -5.31
CA SER A 159 -14.67 8.83 -5.42
C SER A 159 -15.76 9.14 -6.45
N GLU A 160 -15.76 8.47 -7.60
CA GLU A 160 -16.81 8.62 -8.63
C GLU A 160 -18.18 8.15 -8.13
N ARG A 161 -18.23 6.97 -7.48
CA ARG A 161 -19.44 6.47 -6.82
C ARG A 161 -19.94 7.46 -5.79
N LEU A 162 -19.07 7.97 -4.92
CA LEU A 162 -19.45 8.94 -3.92
C LEU A 162 -20.03 10.19 -4.58
N ARG A 163 -19.33 10.76 -5.58
CA ARG A 163 -19.82 11.92 -6.36
C ARG A 163 -21.22 11.67 -6.91
N ASN A 164 -21.46 10.52 -7.52
CA ASN A 164 -22.77 10.14 -8.06
C ASN A 164 -23.83 10.03 -6.96
N VAL A 165 -23.47 9.49 -5.80
CA VAL A 165 -24.37 9.46 -4.64
C VAL A 165 -24.71 10.87 -4.18
N ILE A 166 -23.73 11.76 -4.03
CA ILE A 166 -23.96 13.15 -3.63
C ILE A 166 -24.91 13.87 -4.60
N SER A 167 -24.70 13.69 -5.91
CA SER A 167 -25.50 14.36 -6.94
C SER A 167 -26.93 13.85 -7.02
N THR A 168 -27.16 12.57 -6.68
CA THR A 168 -28.47 11.90 -6.74
C THR A 168 -29.25 11.90 -5.44
N LEU A 169 -28.74 12.51 -4.35
CA LEU A 169 -29.47 12.65 -3.09
C LEU A 169 -30.85 13.29 -3.30
N GLU A 170 -31.89 12.63 -2.78
CA GLU A 170 -33.28 13.03 -2.89
C GLU A 170 -33.54 14.42 -2.28
N LEU A 171 -34.27 15.26 -3.01
CA LEU A 171 -34.66 16.60 -2.57
C LEU A 171 -36.16 16.61 -2.23
N PRO A 172 -36.61 17.42 -1.25
CA PRO A 172 -35.84 18.40 -0.47
C PRO A 172 -35.07 17.79 0.71
N LEU A 173 -33.82 18.22 0.89
CA LEU A 173 -33.03 17.86 2.08
C LEU A 173 -33.30 18.84 3.22
N HIS A 174 -33.71 18.32 4.38
CA HIS A 174 -33.87 19.14 5.59
C HIS A 174 -32.53 19.70 6.07
N THR A 175 -32.49 20.99 6.40
CA THR A 175 -31.27 21.65 6.87
C THR A 175 -30.70 20.96 8.11
N GLY A 176 -29.39 20.71 8.09
CA GLY A 176 -28.69 20.09 9.22
C GLY A 176 -28.75 18.56 9.26
N THR A 177 -29.45 17.88 8.34
CA THR A 177 -29.29 16.43 8.18
C THR A 177 -27.90 16.08 7.65
N VAL A 178 -27.52 14.81 7.77
CA VAL A 178 -26.19 14.33 7.34
C VAL A 178 -26.06 14.43 5.82
N GLU A 179 -27.11 14.06 5.09
CA GLU A 179 -27.24 14.18 3.65
C GLU A 179 -27.13 15.65 3.20
N TRP A 180 -27.81 16.57 3.90
CA TRP A 180 -27.73 18.01 3.63
C TRP A 180 -26.30 18.54 3.79
N LYS A 181 -25.63 18.16 4.89
CA LYS A 181 -24.23 18.56 5.15
C LYS A 181 -23.29 18.01 4.09
N LEU A 182 -23.46 16.74 3.72
CA LEU A 182 -22.63 16.05 2.73
C LEU A 182 -22.76 16.69 1.34
N LYS A 183 -24.00 16.98 0.91
CA LYS A 183 -24.28 17.68 -0.35
C LYS A 183 -23.69 19.08 -0.38
N HIS A 184 -23.99 19.91 0.61
CA HIS A 184 -23.55 21.31 0.59
C HIS A 184 -22.06 21.49 0.87
N PHE A 185 -21.41 20.55 1.56
CA PHE A 185 -19.95 20.58 1.70
C PHE A 185 -19.27 20.31 0.35
N TYR A 186 -19.79 19.33 -0.40
CA TYR A 186 -19.32 19.05 -1.76
C TYR A 186 -19.57 20.22 -2.71
N GLU A 187 -20.80 20.77 -2.73
CA GLU A 187 -21.16 21.93 -3.55
C GLU A 187 -20.32 23.16 -3.23
N ALA A 188 -20.09 23.46 -1.94
CA ALA A 188 -19.24 24.57 -1.53
C ALA A 188 -17.80 24.42 -2.04
N CYS A 189 -17.31 23.19 -2.20
CA CYS A 189 -16.02 22.94 -2.80
C CYS A 189 -16.06 23.06 -4.33
N VAL A 190 -17.08 22.54 -5.00
CA VAL A 190 -17.18 22.56 -6.46
C VAL A 190 -17.44 23.98 -7.00
N ASP A 191 -18.09 24.84 -6.23
CA ASP A 191 -18.37 26.23 -6.60
C ASP A 191 -17.11 27.11 -6.56
N VAL A 192 -16.40 27.14 -7.70
CA VAL A 192 -15.19 27.94 -7.87
C VAL A 192 -15.49 29.44 -7.92
N ASP A 193 -16.69 29.85 -8.36
CA ASP A 193 -17.05 31.26 -8.48
C ASP A 193 -17.17 31.92 -7.10
N SER A 194 -17.82 31.25 -6.15
CA SER A 194 -17.88 31.75 -4.76
C SER A 194 -16.50 31.82 -4.12
N ILE A 195 -15.64 30.82 -4.34
CA ILE A 195 -14.26 30.81 -3.82
C ILE A 195 -13.42 31.92 -4.47
N ALA A 196 -13.58 32.16 -5.77
CA ALA A 196 -12.90 33.24 -6.48
C ALA A 196 -13.37 34.61 -6.00
N SER A 197 -14.68 34.78 -5.76
CA SER A 197 -15.27 35.99 -5.20
C SER A 197 -14.73 36.31 -3.81
N ASP A 198 -14.53 35.29 -2.97
CA ASP A 198 -13.92 35.43 -1.64
C ASP A 198 -12.44 35.80 -1.69
N GLY A 199 -11.70 35.30 -2.69
CA GLY A 199 -10.28 35.56 -2.85
C GLY A 199 -9.49 35.18 -1.59
N ALA A 200 -8.60 36.06 -1.12
CA ALA A 200 -7.87 35.87 0.13
C ALA A 200 -8.60 36.43 1.37
N ARG A 201 -9.76 37.09 1.23
CA ARG A 201 -10.42 37.82 2.33
C ARG A 201 -10.62 36.97 3.59
N PRO A 202 -11.10 35.72 3.53
CA PRO A 202 -11.30 34.92 4.73
C PRO A 202 -10.00 34.66 5.51
N LEU A 203 -8.89 34.43 4.79
CA LEU A 203 -7.58 34.22 5.41
C LEU A 203 -7.02 35.53 5.97
N THR A 204 -7.07 36.62 5.21
CA THR A 204 -6.55 37.93 5.68
C THR A 204 -7.32 38.43 6.89
N ASN A 205 -8.63 38.20 6.97
CA ASN A 205 -9.43 38.56 8.14
C ASN A 205 -8.97 37.82 9.41
N ILE A 206 -8.63 36.53 9.29
CA ILE A 206 -8.06 35.76 10.41
C ILE A 206 -6.68 36.30 10.78
N ILE A 207 -5.84 36.62 9.79
CA ILE A 207 -4.51 37.21 10.04
C ILE A 207 -4.65 38.51 10.83
N SER A 208 -5.57 39.39 10.44
CA SER A 208 -5.84 40.63 11.17
C SER A 208 -6.40 40.38 12.58
N GLU A 209 -7.26 39.38 12.77
CA GLU A 209 -7.76 38.97 14.09
C GLU A 209 -6.62 38.51 15.02
N LEU A 210 -5.57 37.90 14.46
CA LEU A 210 -4.39 37.44 15.18
C LEU A 210 -3.33 38.53 15.40
N GLY A 211 -3.64 39.79 15.06
CA GLY A 211 -2.74 40.93 15.24
C GLY A 211 -1.85 41.24 14.02
N GLY A 212 -2.17 40.68 12.85
CA GLY A 212 -1.49 40.97 11.59
C GLY A 212 -0.26 40.10 11.30
N TRP A 213 0.35 40.32 10.13
CA TRP A 213 1.53 39.60 9.67
C TRP A 213 2.64 40.58 9.30
N TYR A 214 3.79 40.49 9.96
CA TYR A 214 4.85 41.49 9.79
C TYR A 214 5.30 41.71 8.33
N ILE A 215 5.15 40.69 7.48
CA ILE A 215 5.53 40.76 6.07
C ILE A 215 4.54 41.55 5.21
N LEU A 216 3.29 41.71 5.67
CA LEU A 216 2.22 42.50 5.06
C LEU A 216 2.10 43.92 5.65
N ARG A 217 2.96 44.27 6.62
CA ARG A 217 3.08 45.60 7.26
C ARG A 217 1.88 46.03 8.11
N ASP A 218 0.96 45.12 8.42
CA ASP A 218 -0.21 45.32 9.28
C ASP A 218 0.01 44.80 10.72
N TRP A 219 1.27 44.82 11.18
CA TRP A 219 1.68 44.21 12.46
C TRP A 219 2.39 45.21 13.37
N ASN A 220 2.02 45.18 14.65
CA ASN A 220 2.67 45.93 15.72
C ASN A 220 3.42 44.97 16.65
N ASP A 221 4.70 45.23 16.89
CA ASP A 221 5.56 44.41 17.74
C ASP A 221 5.14 44.47 19.22
N GLU A 222 4.62 45.62 19.68
CA GLU A 222 4.25 45.82 21.09
C GLU A 222 3.02 45.00 21.51
N ASP A 223 2.05 44.85 20.61
CA ASP A 223 0.77 44.17 20.86
C ASP A 223 0.83 42.65 20.63
N PHE A 224 1.92 42.14 20.04
CA PHE A 224 2.01 40.75 19.65
C PHE A 224 2.32 39.82 20.83
N ASN A 225 1.37 38.93 21.15
CA ASN A 225 1.56 37.82 22.08
C ASN A 225 1.59 36.47 21.33
N GLY A 226 2.79 35.97 21.06
CA GLY A 226 2.99 34.72 20.32
C GLY A 226 2.34 33.49 20.98
N MET A 227 2.27 33.42 22.32
CA MET A 227 1.64 32.28 23.00
C MET A 227 0.11 32.32 22.91
N GLN A 228 -0.49 33.51 22.95
CA GLN A 228 -1.92 33.68 22.70
C GLN A 228 -2.29 33.35 21.25
N VAL A 229 -1.45 33.76 20.29
CA VAL A 229 -1.62 33.40 18.88
C VAL A 229 -1.49 31.89 18.69
N LEU A 230 -0.46 31.25 19.27
CA LEU A 230 -0.29 29.79 19.25
C LEU A 230 -1.52 29.06 19.82
N ASN A 231 -2.04 29.52 20.96
CA ASN A 231 -3.25 28.96 21.56
C ASN A 231 -4.45 29.07 20.60
N THR A 232 -4.69 30.26 20.05
CA THR A 232 -5.80 30.51 19.12
C THR A 232 -5.67 29.67 17.85
N LEU A 233 -4.46 29.54 17.30
CA LEU A 233 -4.15 28.71 16.15
C LEU A 233 -4.53 27.25 16.39
N GLN A 234 -4.15 26.68 17.53
CA GLN A 234 -4.48 25.28 17.84
C GLN A 234 -5.97 25.07 18.13
N VAL A 235 -6.56 25.92 18.98
CA VAL A 235 -7.92 25.73 19.49
C VAL A 235 -8.98 26.09 18.45
N ARG A 236 -8.84 27.25 17.81
CA ARG A 236 -9.88 27.80 16.92
C ARG A 236 -9.67 27.40 15.47
N TYR A 237 -8.42 27.30 15.04
CA TYR A 237 -8.07 27.11 13.62
C TYR A 237 -7.47 25.74 13.31
N GLY A 238 -7.25 24.87 14.31
CA GLY A 238 -6.70 23.52 14.12
C GLY A 238 -5.28 23.48 13.57
N VAL A 239 -4.51 24.57 13.70
CA VAL A 239 -3.14 24.71 13.17
C VAL A 239 -2.15 24.26 14.23
N SER A 240 -1.45 23.15 13.97
CA SER A 240 -0.44 22.58 14.88
C SER A 240 0.96 23.17 14.60
N ALA A 241 1.17 24.43 14.99
CA ALA A 241 2.50 25.04 14.95
C ALA A 241 3.37 24.47 16.08
N PHE A 242 4.62 24.11 15.78
CA PHE A 242 5.59 23.41 16.66
C PHE A 242 5.17 22.00 17.12
N PHE A 243 3.98 21.82 17.66
CA PHE A 243 3.53 20.54 18.18
C PHE A 243 2.06 20.31 17.85
N LYS A 244 1.69 19.04 17.74
CA LYS A 244 0.30 18.61 17.59
C LYS A 244 -0.21 18.02 18.90
N ILE A 245 -1.40 18.46 19.29
CA ILE A 245 -2.19 17.85 20.37
C ILE A 245 -3.28 17.03 19.71
N HIS A 246 -3.41 15.77 20.12
CA HIS A 246 -4.48 14.88 19.68
C HIS A 246 -4.82 13.87 20.77
N VAL A 247 -5.93 13.15 20.61
CA VAL A 247 -6.38 12.12 21.54
C VAL A 247 -6.23 10.75 20.89
N GLU A 248 -5.74 9.80 21.69
CA GLU A 248 -5.62 8.40 21.31
C GLU A 248 -5.94 7.48 22.49
N PRO A 249 -6.18 6.17 22.24
CA PRO A 249 -6.35 5.20 23.31
C PRO A 249 -5.15 5.19 24.26
N ASP A 250 -5.42 5.16 25.56
CA ASP A 250 -4.35 5.01 26.53
C ASP A 250 -3.76 3.59 26.45
N PRO A 251 -2.43 3.44 26.27
CA PRO A 251 -1.83 2.13 26.15
C PRO A 251 -1.65 1.40 27.50
N LEU A 252 -1.73 2.07 28.66
CA LEU A 252 -1.71 1.44 29.98
C LEU A 252 -3.11 1.19 30.55
N GLU A 253 -4.08 2.01 30.16
CA GLU A 253 -5.48 1.93 30.60
C GLU A 253 -6.42 1.53 29.44
N PRO A 254 -6.79 0.24 29.33
CA PRO A 254 -7.72 -0.22 28.32
C PRO A 254 -9.05 0.53 28.41
N ASP A 255 -9.59 0.88 27.25
CA ASP A 255 -10.87 1.59 27.10
C ASP A 255 -10.90 3.04 27.63
N ALA A 256 -9.77 3.55 28.14
CA ALA A 256 -9.54 4.97 28.34
C ALA A 256 -8.84 5.62 27.14
N ASN A 257 -8.87 6.95 27.09
CA ASN A 257 -8.16 7.74 26.10
C ASN A 257 -7.32 8.81 26.79
N SER A 258 -6.16 9.10 26.22
CA SER A 258 -5.21 10.07 26.74
C SER A 258 -4.84 11.11 25.71
N ILE A 259 -4.47 12.28 26.22
CA ILE A 259 -3.97 13.39 25.40
C ILE A 259 -2.52 13.07 25.03
N ARG A 260 -2.18 13.19 23.75
CA ARG A 260 -0.81 13.07 23.26
C ARG A 260 -0.31 14.38 22.64
N ILE A 261 0.89 14.78 23.06
CA ILE A 261 1.68 15.87 22.48
C ILE A 261 2.82 15.27 21.67
N SER A 262 2.86 15.60 20.38
CA SER A 262 3.90 15.13 19.46
C SER A 262 4.53 16.28 18.66
N PRO A 263 5.78 16.13 18.22
CA PRO A 263 6.42 17.06 17.29
C PRO A 263 5.58 17.33 16.04
N SER A 264 5.58 18.57 15.55
CA SER A 264 4.89 19.00 14.33
C SER A 264 5.48 20.30 13.77
N GLY A 265 4.80 20.93 12.82
CA GLY A 265 5.08 22.29 12.38
C GLY A 265 6.13 22.45 11.27
N LEU A 266 6.81 21.39 10.84
CA LEU A 266 7.64 21.40 9.63
C LEU A 266 6.77 21.50 8.37
N GLY A 267 7.25 22.21 7.36
CA GLY A 267 6.57 22.30 6.06
C GLY A 267 7.02 21.29 5.03
N LEU A 268 8.23 20.74 5.16
CA LEU A 268 8.68 19.58 4.39
C LEU A 268 8.24 18.28 5.09
N PRO A 269 8.08 17.16 4.35
CA PRO A 269 7.52 15.93 4.90
C PRO A 269 8.31 15.27 6.04
N ASP A 270 9.63 15.44 6.07
CA ASP A 270 10.54 14.86 7.06
C ASP A 270 11.70 15.83 7.35
N LYS A 271 12.32 15.71 8.52
CA LYS A 271 13.50 16.51 8.88
C LYS A 271 14.67 16.31 7.93
N GLU A 272 14.85 15.10 7.38
CA GLU A 272 15.97 14.78 6.47
C GLU A 272 15.95 15.64 5.20
N TYR A 273 14.80 16.17 4.77
CA TYR A 273 14.76 17.08 3.62
C TYR A 273 15.55 18.37 3.89
N TYR A 274 15.49 18.95 5.10
CA TYR A 274 16.17 20.21 5.44
C TYR A 274 17.71 20.14 5.44
N PHE A 275 18.27 18.93 5.38
CA PHE A 275 19.70 18.67 5.38
C PHE A 275 20.23 18.17 4.03
N ARG A 276 19.40 18.21 2.98
CA ARG A 276 19.86 17.94 1.61
C ARG A 276 20.72 19.08 1.06
N ASP A 277 21.36 18.82 -0.08
CA ASP A 277 22.16 19.81 -0.78
C ASP A 277 21.31 21.04 -1.13
N THR A 278 21.90 22.23 -1.02
CA THR A 278 21.19 23.50 -1.25
C THR A 278 20.68 23.67 -2.68
N GLU A 279 21.23 22.90 -3.62
CA GLU A 279 20.81 22.86 -5.02
C GLU A 279 19.72 21.81 -5.29
N ASP A 280 19.26 21.07 -4.27
CA ASP A 280 18.16 20.12 -4.41
C ASP A 280 16.89 20.85 -4.90
N PRO A 281 16.27 20.39 -6.00
CA PRO A 281 15.08 21.02 -6.58
C PRO A 281 13.92 21.18 -5.59
N ILE A 282 13.76 20.26 -4.63
CA ILE A 282 12.68 20.27 -3.64
C ILE A 282 12.88 21.40 -2.63
N LEU A 283 14.14 21.69 -2.24
CA LEU A 283 14.43 22.82 -1.36
C LEU A 283 14.19 24.15 -2.05
N THR A 284 14.60 24.23 -3.32
CA THR A 284 14.32 25.40 -4.16
C THR A 284 12.81 25.61 -4.28
N ALA A 285 12.07 24.58 -4.67
CA ALA A 285 10.61 24.63 -4.81
C ALA A 285 9.90 24.98 -3.48
N TYR A 286 10.40 24.52 -2.34
CA TYR A 286 9.83 24.89 -1.05
C TYR A 286 10.04 26.37 -0.69
N THR A 287 11.24 26.90 -0.93
CA THR A 287 11.49 28.33 -0.70
C THR A 287 10.74 29.22 -1.69
N ASP A 288 10.61 28.77 -2.94
CA ASP A 288 9.81 29.44 -3.98
C ASP A 288 8.33 29.42 -3.65
N TYR A 289 7.81 28.31 -3.13
CA TYR A 289 6.44 28.21 -2.62
C TYR A 289 6.14 29.26 -1.55
N ILE A 290 6.99 29.38 -0.54
CA ILE A 290 6.82 30.40 0.52
C ILE A 290 6.82 31.81 -0.10
N LYS A 291 7.79 32.07 -0.98
CA LYS A 291 7.95 33.36 -1.67
C LYS A 291 6.73 33.71 -2.51
N ASP A 292 6.24 32.80 -3.34
CA ASP A 292 5.15 33.04 -4.28
C ASP A 292 3.82 33.26 -3.55
N VAL A 293 3.59 32.51 -2.46
CA VAL A 293 2.47 32.77 -1.56
C VAL A 293 2.52 34.19 -0.99
N VAL A 294 3.67 34.59 -0.45
CA VAL A 294 3.82 35.92 0.16
C VAL A 294 3.66 37.04 -0.87
N ILE A 295 4.10 36.84 -2.11
CA ILE A 295 3.86 37.78 -3.22
C ILE A 295 2.36 37.86 -3.53
N SER A 296 1.68 36.71 -3.63
CA SER A 296 0.24 36.66 -3.93
C SER A 296 -0.61 37.40 -2.89
N LEU A 297 -0.15 37.45 -1.64
CA LEU A 297 -0.84 38.08 -0.51
C LEU A 297 -0.47 39.55 -0.27
N SER A 298 0.34 40.20 -1.14
CA SER A 298 0.66 41.65 -1.20
C SER A 298 2.06 42.14 -0.75
N SER A 299 3.10 41.29 -0.70
CA SER A 299 4.47 41.76 -0.41
C SER A 299 5.34 42.03 -1.66
N THR A 300 6.40 42.84 -1.50
CA THR A 300 7.39 43.05 -2.57
C THR A 300 8.29 41.82 -2.75
N LYS A 301 8.73 41.54 -3.99
CA LYS A 301 9.54 40.36 -4.33
C LYS A 301 10.76 40.16 -3.42
N ASN A 302 11.51 41.23 -3.13
CA ASN A 302 12.71 41.14 -2.29
C ASN A 302 12.39 40.75 -0.83
N ASN A 303 11.29 41.28 -0.28
CA ASN A 303 10.85 40.94 1.07
C ASN A 303 10.38 39.48 1.14
N ALA A 304 9.67 39.01 0.11
CA ALA A 304 9.20 37.62 0.02
C ALA A 304 10.35 36.61 -0.07
N VAL A 305 11.39 36.90 -0.86
CA VAL A 305 12.59 36.03 -0.95
C VAL A 305 13.31 35.93 0.40
N LYS A 306 13.47 37.07 1.08
CA LYS A 306 14.08 37.07 2.42
C LYS A 306 13.23 36.29 3.42
N PHE A 307 11.92 36.51 3.42
CA PHE A 307 10.98 35.79 4.27
C PHE A 307 11.05 34.27 4.07
N GLY A 308 11.08 33.80 2.82
CA GLY A 308 11.21 32.37 2.51
C GLY A 308 12.47 31.74 3.09
N LYS A 309 13.61 32.44 3.00
CA LYS A 309 14.88 31.99 3.60
C LYS A 309 14.83 31.99 5.13
N ASP A 310 14.29 33.05 5.73
CA ASP A 310 14.19 33.17 7.19
C ASP A 310 13.31 32.05 7.78
N ILE A 311 12.15 31.78 7.16
CA ILE A 311 11.26 30.68 7.55
C ILE A 311 11.92 29.32 7.35
N PHE A 312 12.58 29.09 6.21
CA PHE A 312 13.29 27.83 5.97
C PHE A 312 14.35 27.57 7.05
N ASN A 313 15.15 28.58 7.38
CA ASN A 313 16.17 28.45 8.43
C ASN A 313 15.57 28.21 9.81
N TYR A 314 14.45 28.87 10.12
CA TYR A 314 13.74 28.64 11.37
C TYR A 314 13.17 27.23 11.47
N GLU A 315 12.53 26.74 10.40
CA GLU A 315 12.07 25.35 10.33
C GLU A 315 13.21 24.34 10.36
N LYS A 316 14.37 24.66 9.77
CA LYS A 316 15.57 23.82 9.86
C LYS A 316 16.05 23.66 11.31
N ARG A 317 16.04 24.74 12.10
CA ARG A 317 16.34 24.68 13.55
C ARG A 317 15.32 23.82 14.32
N LEU A 318 14.04 23.83 13.91
CA LEU A 318 13.04 22.91 14.47
C LEU A 318 13.27 21.46 14.02
N ALA A 319 13.72 21.26 12.78
CA ALA A 319 14.02 19.95 12.21
C ALA A 319 15.20 19.28 12.94
N GLU A 320 16.22 20.06 13.34
CA GLU A 320 17.38 19.58 14.12
C GLU A 320 16.97 18.91 15.45
N ILE A 321 16.01 19.49 16.17
CA ILE A 321 15.55 18.96 17.45
C ILE A 321 14.48 17.86 17.29
N THR A 322 13.92 17.70 16.09
CA THR A 322 12.85 16.75 15.81
C THR A 322 13.41 15.30 15.85
N PRO A 323 12.80 14.38 16.62
CA PRO A 323 13.23 12.99 16.66
C PRO A 323 13.16 12.31 15.29
N ASP A 324 14.07 11.35 15.04
CA ASP A 324 14.05 10.56 13.81
C ASP A 324 12.77 9.74 13.69
N LEU A 325 12.17 9.69 12.51
CA LEU A 325 10.91 8.97 12.28
C LEU A 325 11.03 7.46 12.60
N VAL A 326 12.22 6.88 12.49
CA VAL A 326 12.50 5.49 12.91
C VAL A 326 12.28 5.32 14.41
N SER A 327 12.77 6.26 15.23
CA SER A 327 12.56 6.25 16.68
C SER A 327 11.09 6.42 17.04
N LEU A 328 10.33 7.15 16.22
CA LEU A 328 8.90 7.36 16.40
C LEU A 328 8.04 6.12 16.14
N GLN A 329 8.60 5.04 15.59
CA GLN A 329 7.88 3.77 15.41
C GLN A 329 7.82 2.92 16.67
N ASP A 330 8.73 3.14 17.63
CA ASP A 330 8.79 2.35 18.85
C ASP A 330 7.75 2.88 19.86
N PRO A 331 6.69 2.10 20.17
CA PRO A 331 5.64 2.55 21.06
C PRO A 331 6.11 2.65 22.52
N ILE A 332 7.25 2.06 22.89
CA ILE A 332 7.78 2.14 24.27
C ILE A 332 8.50 3.47 24.47
N THR A 333 9.40 3.84 23.56
CA THR A 333 10.19 5.07 23.68
C THR A 333 9.36 6.33 23.48
N THR A 334 8.29 6.21 22.68
CA THR A 334 7.37 7.32 22.41
C THR A 334 6.26 7.46 23.45
N TYR A 335 6.14 6.50 24.38
CA TYR A 335 5.15 6.55 25.46
C TYR A 335 5.77 7.07 26.75
N ASN A 336 5.76 8.39 26.91
CA ASN A 336 6.21 9.05 28.14
C ASN A 336 5.03 9.75 28.80
N ALA A 337 4.44 9.13 29.82
CA ALA A 337 3.40 9.76 30.63
C ALA A 337 4.04 10.81 31.56
N VAL A 338 3.56 12.05 31.46
CA VAL A 338 4.03 13.20 32.23
C VAL A 338 2.83 13.89 32.85
N SER A 339 2.92 14.26 34.12
CA SER A 339 1.85 15.03 34.78
C SER A 339 1.80 16.47 34.24
N MET A 340 0.62 17.09 34.25
CA MET A 340 0.51 18.52 33.89
C MET A 340 1.37 19.42 34.78
N ALA A 341 1.55 19.09 36.07
CA ALA A 341 2.46 19.80 36.96
C ALA A 341 3.92 19.76 36.49
N GLU A 342 4.39 18.57 36.11
CA GLU A 342 5.75 18.37 35.61
C GLU A 342 5.95 19.04 34.24
N LEU A 343 4.94 18.98 33.37
CA LEU A 343 4.98 19.64 32.07
C LEU A 343 5.08 21.18 32.23
N LYS A 344 4.33 21.77 33.16
CA LYS A 344 4.44 23.20 33.52
C LYS A 344 5.84 23.57 33.98
N HIS A 345 6.51 22.70 34.75
CA HIS A 345 7.86 22.94 35.24
C HIS A 345 8.92 22.80 34.14
N THR A 346 8.84 21.76 33.31
CA THR A 346 9.82 21.46 32.25
C THR A 346 9.69 22.36 31.02
N THR A 347 8.49 22.86 30.74
CA THR A 347 8.17 23.63 29.52
C THR A 347 7.45 24.94 29.83
N SER A 348 7.97 25.71 30.79
CA SER A 348 7.33 26.92 31.33
C SER A 348 6.98 28.00 30.29
N THR A 349 7.64 28.02 29.14
CA THR A 349 7.37 28.98 28.06
C THR A 349 6.03 28.70 27.36
N ILE A 350 5.58 27.44 27.34
CA ILE A 350 4.40 27.02 26.58
C ILE A 350 3.22 26.80 27.54
N PRO A 351 2.09 27.52 27.38
CA PRO A 351 0.95 27.43 28.29
C PRO A 351 0.09 26.18 27.98
N PHE A 352 0.65 24.98 28.13
CA PHE A 352 -0.06 23.73 27.80
C PHE A 352 -1.39 23.57 28.53
N TYR A 353 -1.46 23.97 29.80
CA TYR A 353 -2.70 23.90 30.57
C TYR A 353 -3.82 24.72 29.93
N ASP A 354 -3.53 25.97 29.57
CA ASP A 354 -4.52 26.86 28.95
C ASP A 354 -4.93 26.38 27.56
N ILE A 355 -3.97 25.88 26.78
CA ILE A 355 -4.24 25.31 25.45
C ILE A 355 -5.15 24.09 25.57
N LEU A 356 -4.84 23.15 26.47
CA LEU A 356 -5.62 21.93 26.65
C LEU A 356 -7.01 22.23 27.20
N GLN A 357 -7.13 23.13 28.18
CA GLN A 357 -8.42 23.50 28.76
C GLN A 357 -9.30 24.25 27.75
N ALA A 358 -8.72 25.08 26.88
CA ALA A 358 -9.45 25.75 25.81
C ALA A 358 -9.81 24.78 24.67
N MET A 359 -8.98 23.77 24.40
CA MET A 359 -9.24 22.74 23.39
C MET A 359 -10.33 21.75 23.81
N TYR A 360 -10.36 21.37 25.10
CA TYR A 360 -11.27 20.38 25.68
C TYR A 360 -12.02 20.96 26.90
N PRO A 361 -12.88 21.98 26.71
CA PRO A 361 -13.55 22.68 27.80
C PRO A 361 -14.40 21.80 28.73
N GLU A 362 -14.96 20.69 28.24
CA GLU A 362 -15.80 19.79 29.04
C GLU A 362 -14.98 18.75 29.83
N VAL A 363 -13.66 18.70 29.61
CA VAL A 363 -12.75 17.78 30.31
C VAL A 363 -12.10 18.52 31.49
N SER A 364 -12.17 17.92 32.67
CA SER A 364 -11.52 18.45 33.87
C SER A 364 -10.01 18.19 33.80
N ILE A 365 -9.24 19.21 33.40
CA ILE A 365 -7.77 19.16 33.41
C ILE A 365 -7.28 19.73 34.74
N SER A 366 -6.42 18.96 35.41
CA SER A 366 -5.81 19.33 36.69
C SER A 366 -4.31 19.11 36.62
N ASP A 367 -3.58 19.53 37.65
CA ASP A 367 -2.13 19.30 37.77
C ASP A 367 -1.76 17.81 37.79
N ASN A 368 -2.70 16.94 38.20
CA ASN A 368 -2.53 15.49 38.24
C ASN A 368 -2.89 14.79 36.92
N THR A 369 -3.46 15.52 35.94
CA THR A 369 -3.82 14.95 34.64
C THR A 369 -2.54 14.46 33.94
N GLN A 370 -2.56 13.21 33.50
CA GLN A 370 -1.45 12.60 32.75
C GLN A 370 -1.58 12.91 31.27
N VAL A 371 -0.47 13.29 30.64
CA VAL A 371 -0.38 13.57 29.20
C VAL A 371 0.78 12.77 28.63
N LEU A 372 0.56 12.21 27.45
CA LEU A 372 1.56 11.43 26.74
C LEU A 372 2.43 12.35 25.90
N VAL A 373 3.73 12.36 26.18
CA VAL A 373 4.71 13.16 25.45
C VAL A 373 5.55 12.23 24.59
N THR A 374 5.52 12.45 23.27
CA THR A 374 6.29 11.63 22.32
C THR A 374 7.80 11.76 22.53
N SER A 375 8.30 12.96 22.82
CA SER A 375 9.70 13.20 23.18
C SER A 375 9.78 14.38 24.13
N GLN A 376 10.19 14.13 25.38
CA GLN A 376 10.37 15.17 26.39
C GLN A 376 11.56 16.09 26.04
N GLU A 377 12.60 15.51 25.45
CA GLU A 377 13.77 16.24 24.96
C GLU A 377 13.36 17.28 23.91
N TYR A 378 12.54 16.88 22.93
CA TYR A 378 12.01 17.79 21.92
C TYR A 378 11.28 18.98 22.55
N LEU A 379 10.38 18.75 23.50
CA LEU A 379 9.62 19.83 24.14
C LEU A 379 10.53 20.76 24.97
N THR A 380 11.54 20.20 25.64
CA THR A 380 12.52 20.98 26.42
C THR A 380 13.34 21.90 25.50
N GLN A 381 13.89 21.36 24.41
CA GLN A 381 14.64 22.15 23.44
C GLN A 381 13.73 23.15 22.69
N LEU A 382 12.51 22.76 22.35
CA LEU A 382 11.51 23.65 21.75
C LEU A 382 11.22 24.86 22.66
N SER A 383 11.05 24.64 23.97
CA SER A 383 10.85 25.72 24.94
C SER A 383 12.00 26.74 24.90
N GLN A 384 13.24 26.28 24.73
CA GLN A 384 14.42 27.14 24.58
C GLN A 384 14.46 27.86 23.22
N ILE A 385 14.04 27.20 22.14
CA ILE A 385 13.92 27.83 20.83
C ILE A 385 12.90 28.96 20.90
N ILE A 386 11.70 28.70 21.42
CA ILE A 386 10.62 29.68 21.53
C ILE A 386 11.06 30.87 22.39
N SER A 387 11.69 30.63 23.55
CA SER A 387 12.13 31.71 24.45
C SER A 387 13.24 32.59 23.87
N SER A 388 14.08 32.03 22.99
CA SER A 388 15.15 32.77 22.30
C SER A 388 14.74 33.36 20.95
N THR A 389 13.54 33.06 20.45
CA THR A 389 13.04 33.58 19.17
C THR A 389 12.53 35.01 19.35
N ASP A 390 12.96 35.92 18.49
CA ASP A 390 12.42 37.28 18.47
C ASP A 390 10.94 37.30 18.03
N ARG A 391 10.19 38.31 18.47
CA ARG A 391 8.75 38.45 18.22
C ARG A 391 8.39 38.45 16.73
N ARG A 392 9.23 39.05 15.88
CA ARG A 392 8.99 39.14 14.45
C ARG A 392 9.11 37.78 13.78
N THR A 393 10.19 37.03 14.06
CA THR A 393 10.38 35.67 13.55
C THR A 393 9.26 34.74 14.05
N MET A 394 8.87 34.87 15.32
CA MET A 394 7.76 34.13 15.90
C MET A 394 6.42 34.42 15.20
N ASN A 395 6.10 35.70 14.96
CA ASN A 395 4.91 36.09 14.18
C ASN A 395 4.97 35.50 12.76
N GLY A 396 6.13 35.59 12.11
CA GLY A 396 6.37 35.03 10.78
C GLY A 396 6.01 33.55 10.69
N TYR A 397 6.57 32.75 11.59
CA TYR A 397 6.38 31.30 11.60
C TYR A 397 4.96 30.88 11.98
N LEU A 398 4.36 31.51 13.00
CA LEU A 398 3.00 31.19 13.43
C LEU A 398 1.97 31.52 12.35
N ILE A 399 2.06 32.71 11.75
CA ILE A 399 1.14 33.10 10.68
C ILE A 399 1.43 32.30 9.41
N TRP A 400 2.69 32.02 9.08
CA TRP A 400 3.01 31.10 7.97
C TRP A 400 2.38 29.72 8.15
N SER A 401 2.39 29.18 9.37
CA SER A 401 1.77 27.89 9.68
C SER A 401 0.26 27.90 9.41
N LEU A 402 -0.42 29.00 9.72
CA LEU A 402 -1.83 29.22 9.36
C LEU A 402 -2.02 29.30 7.85
N VAL A 403 -1.23 30.14 7.19
CA VAL A 403 -1.30 30.38 5.74
C VAL A 403 -1.12 29.06 4.98
N ARG A 404 -0.08 28.28 5.31
CA ARG A 404 0.18 26.95 4.72
C ARG A 404 -0.99 25.99 4.88
N GLN A 405 -1.67 26.00 6.03
CA GLN A 405 -2.80 25.12 6.30
C GLN A 405 -4.06 25.51 5.50
N TYR A 406 -4.30 26.80 5.27
CA TYR A 406 -5.56 27.31 4.72
C TYR A 406 -5.51 27.71 3.24
N ILE A 407 -4.34 28.00 2.67
CA ILE A 407 -4.19 28.33 1.24
C ILE A 407 -4.84 27.32 0.28
N PRO A 408 -4.77 26.00 0.52
CA PRO A 408 -5.40 25.04 -0.38
C PRO A 408 -6.92 25.22 -0.56
N PHE A 409 -7.57 26.00 0.31
CA PHE A 409 -9.01 26.28 0.27
C PHE A 409 -9.36 27.66 -0.31
N LEU A 410 -8.36 28.42 -0.78
CA LEU A 410 -8.55 29.70 -1.47
C LEU A 410 -8.68 29.51 -2.98
N SER A 411 -8.87 30.63 -3.70
CA SER A 411 -8.95 30.65 -5.16
C SER A 411 -7.65 30.19 -5.83
N GLU A 412 -7.76 29.81 -7.10
CA GLU A 412 -6.66 29.22 -7.89
C GLU A 412 -5.40 30.11 -7.90
N ASN A 413 -5.57 31.42 -7.93
CA ASN A 413 -4.47 32.39 -7.90
C ASN A 413 -3.56 32.25 -6.67
N TYR A 414 -4.10 31.75 -5.55
CA TYR A 414 -3.33 31.53 -4.31
C TYR A 414 -2.85 30.09 -4.18
N ASN A 415 -3.66 29.11 -4.61
CA ASN A 415 -3.31 27.70 -4.46
C ASN A 415 -2.35 27.19 -5.56
N ALA A 416 -2.13 27.94 -6.65
CA ALA A 416 -1.20 27.59 -7.71
C ALA A 416 0.23 27.33 -7.19
N ALA A 417 0.69 28.11 -6.20
CA ALA A 417 2.00 27.91 -5.58
C ALA A 417 2.09 26.57 -4.82
N VAL A 418 1.00 26.15 -4.15
CA VAL A 418 0.90 24.83 -3.49
C VAL A 418 0.95 23.72 -4.54
N ASN A 419 0.22 23.88 -5.64
CA ASN A 419 0.19 22.90 -6.71
C ASN A 419 1.58 22.74 -7.34
N SER A 420 2.27 23.85 -7.62
CA SER A 420 3.64 23.81 -8.16
C SER A 420 4.61 23.10 -7.22
N PHE A 421 4.53 23.37 -5.91
CA PHE A 421 5.36 22.67 -4.92
C PHE A 421 5.05 21.18 -4.84
N ASN A 422 3.77 20.81 -4.80
CA ASN A 422 3.37 19.40 -4.78
C ASN A 422 3.77 18.67 -6.07
N ASN A 423 3.72 19.35 -7.21
CA ASN A 423 4.17 18.80 -8.49
C ASN A 423 5.66 18.46 -8.45
N GLU A 424 6.50 19.33 -7.90
CA GLU A 424 7.92 19.05 -7.72
C GLU A 424 8.16 17.94 -6.68
N LEU A 425 7.46 17.99 -5.54
CA LEU A 425 7.63 17.03 -4.45
C LEU A 425 7.23 15.59 -4.83
N PHE A 426 6.26 15.46 -5.73
CA PHE A 426 5.66 14.17 -6.11
C PHE A 426 5.85 13.82 -7.59
N GLY A 427 6.55 14.63 -8.38
CA GLY A 427 6.81 14.37 -9.81
C GLY A 427 5.56 14.47 -10.70
N LEU A 428 4.62 15.37 -10.40
CA LEU A 428 3.35 15.50 -11.13
C LEU A 428 3.45 16.52 -12.25
N SER A 429 2.78 16.26 -13.37
CA SER A 429 2.73 17.19 -14.51
C SER A 429 1.35 17.85 -14.69
N LYS A 430 0.35 17.44 -13.93
CA LYS A 430 -1.01 17.99 -13.94
C LYS A 430 -1.57 18.07 -12.51
N THR A 431 -2.50 18.98 -12.28
CA THR A 431 -3.29 19.03 -11.05
C THR A 431 -4.52 18.13 -11.13
N MET A 432 -4.96 17.62 -9.97
CA MET A 432 -6.18 16.82 -9.89
C MET A 432 -7.42 17.63 -10.26
N GLU A 433 -8.41 16.96 -10.85
CA GLU A 433 -9.68 17.60 -11.18
C GLU A 433 -10.44 18.03 -9.93
N ARG A 434 -11.16 19.16 -10.04
CA ARG A 434 -11.82 19.79 -8.89
C ARG A 434 -12.80 18.86 -8.18
N TRP A 435 -13.60 18.11 -8.95
CA TRP A 435 -14.57 17.19 -8.36
C TRP A 435 -13.92 16.12 -7.48
N ASP A 436 -12.73 15.65 -7.85
CA ASP A 436 -11.98 14.61 -7.16
C ASP A 436 -11.38 15.17 -5.85
N ILE A 437 -10.77 16.36 -5.93
CA ILE A 437 -10.34 17.13 -4.75
C ILE A 437 -11.51 17.29 -3.76
N CYS A 438 -12.69 17.67 -4.26
CA CYS A 438 -13.88 17.87 -3.44
C CYS A 438 -14.40 16.57 -2.82
N THR A 439 -14.39 15.45 -3.55
CA THR A 439 -14.70 14.14 -2.95
C THR A 439 -13.68 13.74 -1.88
N GLY A 440 -12.40 14.06 -2.09
CA GLY A 440 -11.34 13.87 -1.11
C GLY A 440 -11.57 14.67 0.17
N LEU A 441 -12.03 15.93 0.07
CA LEU A 441 -12.38 16.74 1.24
C LEU A 441 -13.61 16.21 1.99
N VAL A 442 -14.64 15.74 1.26
CA VAL A 442 -15.78 15.04 1.87
C VAL A 442 -15.31 13.79 2.61
N ARG A 443 -14.46 12.96 2.00
CA ARG A 443 -13.90 11.77 2.64
C ARG A 443 -13.01 12.12 3.84
N LYS A 444 -12.31 13.25 3.83
CA LYS A 444 -11.47 13.73 4.94
C LYS A 444 -12.28 14.14 6.17
N TYR A 445 -13.35 14.93 5.99
CA TYR A 445 -14.09 15.54 7.11
C TYR A 445 -15.41 14.84 7.43
N MET A 446 -15.99 14.13 6.46
CA MET A 446 -17.27 13.44 6.54
C MET A 446 -17.16 11.96 6.15
N ALA A 447 -16.01 11.33 6.46
CA ALA A 447 -15.71 9.94 6.10
C ALA A 447 -16.81 8.94 6.48
N VAL A 448 -17.33 9.03 7.72
CA VAL A 448 -18.34 8.10 8.24
C VAL A 448 -19.66 8.24 7.46
N ALA A 449 -20.09 9.48 7.19
CA ALA A 449 -21.28 9.74 6.38
C ALA A 449 -21.11 9.27 4.93
N ALA A 450 -19.96 9.56 4.31
CA ALA A 450 -19.66 9.13 2.95
C ALA A 450 -19.68 7.61 2.82
N GLU A 451 -18.97 6.93 3.72
CA GLU A 451 -18.90 5.46 3.73
C GLU A 451 -20.26 4.83 4.01
N TYR A 452 -21.05 5.41 4.92
CA TYR A 452 -22.41 4.96 5.18
C TYR A 452 -23.30 5.02 3.93
N GLN A 453 -23.26 6.12 3.16
CA GLN A 453 -24.07 6.23 1.94
C GLN A 453 -23.59 5.24 0.85
N LEU A 454 -22.28 5.04 0.73
CA LEU A 454 -21.72 4.04 -0.19
C LEU A 454 -22.12 2.62 0.22
N GLU A 455 -22.06 2.28 1.50
CA GLU A 455 -22.42 0.95 2.01
C GLU A 455 -23.91 0.64 1.86
N LYS A 456 -24.80 1.64 1.89
CA LYS A 456 -26.23 1.43 1.57
C LYS A 456 -26.44 0.91 0.15
N LEU A 457 -25.70 1.43 -0.82
CA LEU A 457 -25.85 1.06 -2.24
C LEU A 457 -25.00 -0.15 -2.62
N TYR A 458 -23.84 -0.30 -1.98
CA TYR A 458 -22.87 -1.34 -2.25
C TYR A 458 -22.51 -2.08 -0.94
N PRO A 459 -23.45 -2.82 -0.33
CA PRO A 459 -23.25 -3.46 0.96
C PRO A 459 -22.26 -4.63 0.89
N VAL A 460 -21.55 -4.87 1.99
CA VAL A 460 -20.80 -6.12 2.17
C VAL A 460 -21.80 -7.24 2.46
N SER A 461 -21.95 -8.17 1.53
CA SER A 461 -22.83 -9.34 1.70
C SER A 461 -22.40 -10.22 2.88
N ASP A 462 -23.34 -10.93 3.49
CA ASP A 462 -23.02 -11.84 4.60
C ASP A 462 -22.16 -13.03 4.16
N ASP A 463 -22.31 -13.48 2.91
CA ASP A 463 -21.41 -14.47 2.31
C ASP A 463 -19.97 -13.97 2.21
N THR A 464 -19.78 -12.70 1.80
CA THR A 464 -18.45 -12.06 1.79
C THR A 464 -17.85 -12.04 3.19
N LYS A 465 -18.62 -11.64 4.20
CA LYS A 465 -18.13 -11.63 5.60
C LYS A 465 -17.74 -13.03 6.06
N LYS A 466 -18.56 -14.04 5.75
CA LYS A 466 -18.30 -15.43 6.11
C LYS A 466 -17.01 -15.96 5.45
N ILE A 467 -16.83 -15.70 4.16
CA ILE A 467 -15.61 -16.10 3.43
C ILE A 467 -14.38 -15.44 4.05
N LEU A 468 -14.42 -14.13 4.28
CA LEU A 468 -13.28 -13.40 4.86
C LEU A 468 -12.96 -13.84 6.29
N ASN A 469 -13.98 -14.11 7.11
CA ASN A 469 -13.77 -14.68 8.45
C ASN A 469 -13.12 -16.07 8.35
N ASN A 470 -13.56 -16.93 7.43
CA ASN A 470 -12.94 -18.24 7.23
C ASN A 470 -11.48 -18.11 6.76
N THR A 471 -11.19 -17.20 5.81
CA THR A 471 -9.82 -16.92 5.38
C THR A 471 -8.95 -16.45 6.54
N PHE A 472 -9.47 -15.55 7.38
CA PHE A 472 -8.80 -15.09 8.60
C PHE A 472 -8.50 -16.23 9.57
N GLU A 473 -9.50 -17.05 9.92
CA GLU A 473 -9.33 -18.18 10.85
C GLU A 473 -8.31 -19.21 10.32
N ASN A 474 -8.34 -19.49 9.02
CA ASN A 474 -7.40 -20.42 8.39
C ASN A 474 -5.95 -19.90 8.47
N ILE A 475 -5.73 -18.62 8.16
CA ILE A 475 -4.41 -18.00 8.27
C ILE A 475 -3.97 -17.93 9.74
N LEU A 476 -4.88 -17.54 10.64
CA LEU A 476 -4.62 -17.46 12.08
C LEU A 476 -4.20 -18.82 12.64
N LYS A 477 -4.82 -19.91 12.19
CA LYS A 477 -4.45 -21.28 12.56
C LYS A 477 -3.01 -21.62 12.17
N VAL A 478 -2.57 -21.27 10.97
CA VAL A 478 -1.19 -21.48 10.52
C VAL A 478 -0.21 -20.66 11.38
N VAL A 479 -0.53 -19.39 11.66
CA VAL A 479 0.30 -18.54 12.54
C VAL A 479 0.40 -19.15 13.94
N LYS A 480 -0.72 -19.59 14.54
CA LYS A 480 -0.73 -20.25 15.86
C LYS A 480 0.15 -21.51 15.88
N LYS A 481 0.08 -22.34 14.83
CA LYS A 481 0.91 -23.54 14.69
C LYS A 481 2.40 -23.20 14.61
N LYS A 482 2.76 -22.16 13.86
CA LYS A 482 4.14 -21.67 13.76
C LYS A 482 4.64 -21.14 15.09
N VAL A 483 3.88 -20.27 15.77
CA VAL A 483 4.21 -19.76 17.11
C VAL A 483 4.39 -20.90 18.12
N GLY A 484 3.58 -21.96 18.03
CA GLY A 484 3.74 -23.15 18.88
C GLY A 484 5.07 -23.89 18.70
N LYS A 485 5.57 -23.95 17.46
CA LYS A 485 6.83 -24.63 17.09
C LYS A 485 8.07 -23.74 17.15
N PHE A 486 7.88 -22.43 17.19
CA PHE A 486 8.98 -21.46 17.17
C PHE A 486 9.88 -21.65 18.39
N ASP A 487 11.20 -21.68 18.17
CA ASP A 487 12.19 -21.91 19.21
C ASP A 487 12.44 -20.61 19.97
N ASN A 488 11.78 -20.48 21.12
CA ASN A 488 11.70 -19.28 21.94
C ASN A 488 11.43 -19.64 23.38
N THR A 489 11.54 -18.65 24.28
CA THR A 489 11.17 -18.81 25.67
C THR A 489 9.70 -19.22 25.81
N ALA A 490 9.40 -20.01 26.85
CA ALA A 490 8.03 -20.38 27.18
C ALA A 490 7.15 -19.14 27.44
N MET A 491 7.73 -18.09 28.04
CA MET A 491 7.04 -16.83 28.36
C MET A 491 6.55 -16.11 27.10
N LEU A 492 7.44 -15.84 26.13
CA LEU A 492 7.05 -15.18 24.89
C LEU A 492 6.05 -16.04 24.11
N LYS A 493 6.25 -17.37 24.07
CA LYS A 493 5.34 -18.29 23.38
C LYS A 493 3.92 -18.24 23.95
N GLU A 494 3.75 -18.31 25.27
CA GLU A 494 2.43 -18.24 25.90
C GLU A 494 1.78 -16.85 25.75
N HIS A 495 2.57 -15.77 25.83
CA HIS A 495 2.09 -14.42 25.57
C HIS A 495 1.53 -14.26 24.15
N LEU A 496 2.28 -14.70 23.12
CA LEU A 496 1.83 -14.64 21.73
C LEU A 496 0.60 -15.53 21.49
N LYS A 497 0.53 -16.73 22.11
CA LYS A 497 -0.65 -17.59 22.03
C LYS A 497 -1.89 -16.93 22.63
N ALA A 498 -1.77 -16.36 23.83
CA ALA A 498 -2.88 -15.67 24.48
C ALA A 498 -3.41 -14.53 23.59
N LYS A 499 -2.50 -13.77 22.98
CA LYS A 499 -2.86 -12.70 22.06
C LYS A 499 -3.56 -13.18 20.80
N LEU A 500 -2.99 -14.18 20.11
CA LEU A 500 -3.58 -14.77 18.91
C LEU A 500 -4.92 -15.48 19.18
N ASN A 501 -5.19 -15.87 20.43
CA ASN A 501 -6.49 -16.41 20.82
C ASN A 501 -7.56 -15.32 21.01
N ALA A 502 -7.15 -14.09 21.31
CA ALA A 502 -8.05 -12.97 21.54
C ALA A 502 -8.23 -12.06 20.31
N VAL A 503 -7.38 -12.18 19.29
CA VAL A 503 -7.46 -11.35 18.07
C VAL A 503 -8.71 -11.69 17.27
N SER A 504 -9.39 -10.66 16.77
CA SER A 504 -10.61 -10.79 15.97
C SER A 504 -10.51 -9.99 14.67
N ILE A 505 -11.43 -10.22 13.73
CA ILE A 505 -11.54 -9.49 12.47
C ILE A 505 -12.89 -8.75 12.39
N GLN A 506 -12.87 -7.52 11.88
CA GLN A 506 -14.05 -6.71 11.59
C GLN A 506 -13.98 -6.20 10.15
N ILE A 507 -15.11 -6.31 9.44
CA ILE A 507 -15.22 -5.98 8.01
C ILE A 507 -16.20 -4.82 7.84
N GLY A 508 -15.80 -3.79 7.10
CA GLY A 508 -16.61 -2.60 6.85
C GLY A 508 -16.82 -1.74 8.10
N LEU A 509 -17.93 -1.00 8.18
CA LEU A 509 -18.27 -0.20 9.36
C LEU A 509 -18.85 -1.08 10.50
N PRO A 510 -18.66 -0.70 11.78
CA PRO A 510 -19.34 -1.36 12.90
C PRO A 510 -20.85 -1.17 12.79
N GLN A 511 -21.63 -2.10 13.34
CA GLN A 511 -23.08 -2.04 13.24
C GLN A 511 -23.68 -0.80 13.94
N SER A 512 -23.10 -0.36 15.07
CA SER A 512 -23.57 0.82 15.80
C SER A 512 -23.47 2.11 14.98
N THR A 513 -22.49 2.22 14.08
CA THR A 513 -22.25 3.44 13.31
C THR A 513 -23.16 3.56 12.09
N LYS A 514 -23.93 2.51 11.79
CA LYS A 514 -24.92 2.48 10.69
C LYS A 514 -26.29 3.01 11.11
N ASP A 515 -26.46 3.30 12.40
CA ASP A 515 -27.68 3.90 12.91
C ASP A 515 -27.79 5.39 12.52
N VAL A 516 -28.98 5.81 12.11
CA VAL A 516 -29.23 7.20 11.66
C VAL A 516 -29.09 8.17 12.83
N MET A 517 -29.48 7.75 14.04
CA MET A 517 -29.35 8.55 15.26
C MET A 517 -27.88 8.71 15.65
N PHE A 518 -27.06 7.66 15.51
CA PHE A 518 -25.61 7.74 15.65
C PHE A 518 -25.03 8.81 14.72
N LEU A 519 -25.31 8.76 13.41
CA LEU A 519 -24.76 9.73 12.45
C LEU A 519 -25.20 11.16 12.76
N LYS A 520 -26.48 11.36 13.13
CA LYS A 520 -27.00 12.67 13.54
C LYS A 520 -26.27 13.22 14.76
N ASN A 521 -26.04 12.38 15.77
CA ASN A 521 -25.30 12.75 16.99
C ASN A 521 -23.79 12.94 16.72
N TYR A 522 -23.22 12.12 15.85
CA TYR A 522 -21.83 12.19 15.45
C TYR A 522 -21.55 13.53 14.79
N TYR A 523 -22.36 13.94 13.82
CA TYR A 523 -22.18 15.19 13.07
C TYR A 523 -22.89 16.40 13.68
N LYS A 524 -23.41 16.33 14.91
CA LYS A 524 -24.23 17.42 15.52
C LYS A 524 -23.52 18.77 15.54
N SER A 525 -22.24 18.80 15.92
CA SER A 525 -21.44 20.03 16.03
C SER A 525 -20.85 20.54 14.71
N LEU A 526 -20.84 19.73 13.65
CA LEU A 526 -20.34 20.13 12.33
C LEU A 526 -21.35 21.08 11.67
N LYS A 527 -20.92 22.31 11.35
CA LYS A 527 -21.75 23.30 10.64
C LYS A 527 -21.20 23.45 9.22
N ILE A 528 -22.07 23.30 8.23
CA ILE A 528 -21.74 23.52 6.82
C ILE A 528 -22.41 24.80 6.37
N ILE A 529 -21.64 25.66 5.73
CA ILE A 529 -22.11 26.95 5.22
C ILE A 529 -22.21 26.81 3.71
N LYS A 530 -23.42 27.03 3.18
CA LYS A 530 -23.70 26.89 1.75
C LYS A 530 -22.77 27.79 0.95
N LEU A 531 -22.17 27.24 -0.10
CA LEU A 531 -21.29 27.95 -1.04
C LEU A 531 -20.11 28.68 -0.37
N ASN A 532 -19.72 28.28 0.84
CA ASN A 532 -18.53 28.80 1.50
C ASN A 532 -17.64 27.64 1.99
N LEU A 533 -16.64 27.30 1.16
CA LEU A 533 -15.70 26.22 1.47
C LEU A 533 -14.85 26.55 2.70
N PHE A 534 -14.32 27.77 2.77
CA PHE A 534 -13.36 28.18 3.78
C PHE A 534 -13.93 28.04 5.19
N GLU A 535 -15.11 28.60 5.43
CA GLU A 535 -15.77 28.52 6.73
C GLU A 535 -16.30 27.11 7.03
N SER A 536 -16.72 26.35 6.01
CA SER A 536 -17.09 24.94 6.19
C SER A 536 -15.89 24.09 6.63
N VAL A 537 -14.71 24.31 6.06
CA VAL A 537 -13.47 23.63 6.44
C VAL A 537 -13.02 24.05 7.84
N LYS A 538 -13.08 25.35 8.17
CA LYS A 538 -12.82 25.86 9.52
C LYS A 538 -13.76 25.21 10.55
N SER A 539 -15.06 25.10 10.25
CA SER A 539 -15.99 24.38 11.12
C SER A 539 -15.65 22.90 11.23
N ALA A 540 -15.14 22.28 10.17
CA ALA A 540 -14.74 20.87 10.18
C ALA A 540 -13.50 20.62 11.05
N MET A 541 -12.56 21.56 11.12
CA MET A 541 -11.41 21.48 12.02
C MET A 541 -11.84 21.56 13.50
N GLY A 542 -12.73 22.50 13.84
CA GLY A 542 -13.30 22.57 15.20
C GLY A 542 -14.12 21.33 15.56
N PHE A 543 -14.83 20.77 14.58
CA PHE A 543 -15.56 19.50 14.73
C PHE A 543 -14.64 18.34 15.12
N GLN A 544 -13.45 18.23 14.53
CA GLN A 544 -12.46 17.20 14.89
C GLN A 544 -12.03 17.31 16.36
N LYS A 545 -11.83 18.52 16.88
CA LYS A 545 -11.52 18.73 18.31
C LYS A 545 -12.68 18.31 19.23
N LYS A 546 -13.92 18.52 18.81
CA LYS A 546 -15.10 17.99 19.53
C LYS A 546 -15.25 16.46 19.45
N ILE A 547 -14.68 15.80 18.44
CA ILE A 547 -14.58 14.34 18.42
C ILE A 547 -13.54 13.88 19.44
N GLU A 548 -12.36 14.51 19.46
CA GLU A 548 -11.29 14.23 20.42
C GLU A 548 -11.75 14.43 21.88
N GLU A 549 -12.48 15.51 22.17
CA GLU A 549 -13.09 15.76 23.48
C GLU A 549 -14.06 14.63 23.89
N ARG A 550 -14.92 14.17 22.98
CA ARG A 550 -15.83 13.05 23.24
C ARG A 550 -15.10 11.72 23.49
N MET A 551 -13.95 11.53 22.86
CA MET A 551 -13.08 10.38 23.14
C MET A 551 -12.52 10.43 24.56
N LEU A 552 -12.03 11.59 25.02
CA LEU A 552 -11.56 11.75 26.41
C LEU A 552 -12.67 11.50 27.43
N LEU A 553 -13.90 11.90 27.12
CA LEU A 553 -15.07 11.62 27.94
C LEU A 553 -15.59 10.17 27.80
N ASN A 554 -14.95 9.34 26.96
CA ASN A 554 -15.35 7.97 26.64
C ASN A 554 -16.80 7.81 26.14
N THR A 555 -17.34 8.85 25.52
CA THR A 555 -18.71 8.86 24.96
C THR A 555 -18.80 8.39 23.51
N LEU A 556 -17.65 8.06 22.89
CA LEU A 556 -17.54 7.65 21.50
C LEU A 556 -16.49 6.53 21.32
N PRO A 557 -16.77 5.30 21.80
CA PRO A 557 -15.83 4.19 21.73
C PRO A 557 -15.48 3.75 20.30
N GLU A 558 -16.34 4.03 19.31
CA GLU A 558 -16.12 3.69 17.90
C GLU A 558 -15.07 4.58 17.21
N ALA A 559 -14.67 5.72 17.80
CA ALA A 559 -13.80 6.69 17.13
C ALA A 559 -12.46 6.09 16.67
N VAL A 560 -11.84 5.26 17.51
CA VAL A 560 -10.57 4.57 17.22
C VAL A 560 -10.73 3.66 16.01
N TYR A 561 -11.83 2.92 15.98
CA TYR A 561 -12.16 2.02 14.89
C TYR A 561 -12.36 2.79 13.59
N LEU A 562 -13.21 3.83 13.63
CA LEU A 562 -13.53 4.67 12.46
C LEU A 562 -12.28 5.34 11.88
N LYS A 563 -11.39 5.86 12.75
CA LYS A 563 -10.12 6.50 12.35
C LYS A 563 -9.21 5.57 11.55
N GLU A 564 -9.14 4.29 11.92
CA GLU A 564 -8.27 3.31 11.23
C GLU A 564 -8.92 2.71 9.97
N THR A 565 -10.25 2.55 10.00
CA THR A 565 -11.04 1.98 8.89
C THR A 565 -11.16 2.93 7.69
N LEU A 566 -11.34 4.23 7.97
CA LEU A 566 -11.74 5.23 6.98
C LEU A 566 -10.58 6.10 6.46
N LYS A 567 -9.35 5.59 6.53
CA LYS A 567 -8.20 6.27 5.93
C LYS A 567 -8.34 6.30 4.40
N ASN A 568 -7.79 7.36 3.78
CA ASN A 568 -7.91 7.61 2.34
C ASN A 568 -7.47 6.42 1.47
N VAL A 569 -6.29 5.85 1.79
CA VAL A 569 -5.78 4.64 1.12
C VAL A 569 -6.24 3.40 1.91
N PRO A 570 -7.09 2.54 1.31
CA PRO A 570 -7.62 1.38 2.00
C PRO A 570 -6.56 0.28 2.13
N SER A 571 -6.42 -0.28 3.33
CA SER A 571 -5.56 -1.44 3.59
C SER A 571 -6.12 -2.22 4.76
N VAL A 572 -5.84 -3.53 4.80
CA VAL A 572 -6.11 -4.32 6.02
C VAL A 572 -5.14 -3.87 7.12
N ARG A 573 -5.65 -3.56 8.31
CA ARG A 573 -4.83 -3.04 9.43
C ARG A 573 -5.15 -3.74 10.74
N TYR A 574 -4.13 -3.92 11.57
CA TYR A 574 -4.26 -4.32 12.96
C TYR A 574 -4.33 -3.07 13.86
N ILE A 575 -5.28 -3.03 14.80
CA ILE A 575 -5.45 -1.96 15.78
C ILE A 575 -4.98 -2.50 17.14
N PRO A 576 -3.80 -2.09 17.65
CA PRO A 576 -3.22 -2.65 18.87
C PRO A 576 -4.08 -2.50 20.13
N SER A 577 -4.64 -1.30 20.35
CA SER A 577 -5.45 -0.96 21.53
C SER A 577 -6.80 -1.68 21.60
N LYS A 578 -7.21 -2.37 20.53
CA LYS A 578 -8.44 -3.16 20.50
C LYS A 578 -8.20 -4.64 20.17
N ASN A 579 -6.96 -5.02 19.87
CA ASN A 579 -6.57 -6.35 19.39
C ASN A 579 -7.49 -6.87 18.26
N ILE A 580 -7.75 -6.01 17.26
CA ILE A 580 -8.68 -6.29 16.16
C ILE A 580 -8.02 -5.98 14.81
N ILE A 581 -8.33 -6.79 13.81
CA ILE A 581 -7.96 -6.58 12.41
C ILE A 581 -9.16 -6.02 11.67
N VAL A 582 -8.91 -4.98 10.86
CA VAL A 582 -9.96 -4.29 10.12
C VAL A 582 -9.75 -4.44 8.63
N VAL A 583 -10.81 -4.84 7.93
CA VAL A 583 -10.89 -4.88 6.47
C VAL A 583 -11.89 -3.82 6.00
N PRO A 584 -11.43 -2.71 5.38
CA PRO A 584 -12.34 -1.72 4.81
C PRO A 584 -13.25 -2.32 3.73
N ARG A 585 -14.51 -1.83 3.63
CA ARG A 585 -15.49 -2.29 2.63
C ARG A 585 -14.95 -2.20 1.21
N SER A 586 -14.21 -1.13 0.88
CA SER A 586 -13.70 -0.94 -0.48
C SER A 586 -12.80 -2.12 -0.95
N LEU A 587 -12.11 -2.81 -0.03
CA LEU A 587 -11.27 -3.97 -0.37
C LEU A 587 -12.08 -5.27 -0.60
N THR A 588 -13.38 -5.27 -0.31
CA THR A 588 -14.26 -6.43 -0.52
C THR A 588 -14.93 -6.40 -1.89
N MET A 589 -14.30 -5.72 -2.86
CA MET A 589 -14.83 -5.46 -4.20
C MET A 589 -13.77 -5.73 -5.26
N GLU A 590 -14.21 -5.89 -6.51
CA GLU A 590 -13.32 -6.08 -7.65
C GLU A 590 -12.39 -4.86 -7.88
N PRO A 591 -11.14 -5.09 -8.36
CA PRO A 591 -10.54 -6.40 -8.67
C PRO A 591 -9.91 -7.09 -7.43
N ILE A 592 -9.95 -6.49 -6.25
CA ILE A 592 -9.26 -7.01 -5.06
C ILE A 592 -9.90 -8.32 -4.58
N PHE A 593 -11.24 -8.37 -4.52
CA PHE A 593 -11.98 -9.50 -3.98
C PHE A 593 -13.36 -9.68 -4.64
N GLU A 594 -13.74 -10.93 -4.84
CA GLU A 594 -15.12 -11.35 -5.16
C GLU A 594 -15.41 -12.71 -4.50
N ASN A 595 -16.67 -12.96 -4.12
CA ASN A 595 -17.08 -14.21 -3.48
C ASN A 595 -16.84 -15.46 -4.35
N GLY A 596 -16.94 -15.34 -5.67
CA GLY A 596 -16.72 -16.47 -6.58
C GLY A 596 -15.28 -16.63 -7.05
N TYR A 597 -14.35 -15.77 -6.61
CA TYR A 597 -12.95 -15.92 -7.01
C TYR A 597 -12.34 -17.22 -6.50
N PRO A 598 -11.48 -17.86 -7.30
CA PRO A 598 -10.63 -18.96 -6.89
C PRO A 598 -9.91 -18.71 -5.55
N ASP A 599 -9.85 -19.72 -4.67
CA ASP A 599 -9.09 -19.65 -3.43
C ASP A 599 -7.64 -19.17 -3.61
N PRO A 600 -6.83 -19.69 -4.56
CA PRO A 600 -5.49 -19.16 -4.78
C PRO A 600 -5.46 -17.64 -5.04
N ILE A 601 -6.45 -17.10 -5.76
CA ILE A 601 -6.52 -15.66 -6.06
C ILE A 601 -6.93 -14.89 -4.81
N ARG A 602 -7.93 -15.35 -4.05
CA ARG A 602 -8.36 -14.70 -2.81
C ARG A 602 -7.23 -14.66 -1.79
N TYR A 603 -6.52 -15.78 -1.63
CA TYR A 603 -5.40 -15.87 -0.70
C TYR A 603 -4.19 -15.03 -1.17
N GLY A 604 -3.86 -15.04 -2.48
CA GLY A 604 -2.73 -14.28 -3.02
C GLY A 604 -2.95 -12.77 -3.08
N ARG A 605 -4.22 -12.34 -3.12
CA ARG A 605 -4.62 -10.92 -2.99
C ARG A 605 -4.88 -10.57 -1.52
N LEU A 606 -6.15 -10.58 -1.10
CA LEU A 606 -6.56 -10.10 0.22
C LEU A 606 -6.06 -10.99 1.37
N GLY A 607 -5.84 -12.28 1.14
CA GLY A 607 -5.27 -13.18 2.15
C GLY A 607 -3.86 -12.78 2.60
N VAL A 608 -3.01 -12.29 1.71
CA VAL A 608 -1.69 -11.75 2.07
C VAL A 608 -1.83 -10.52 2.98
N GLU A 609 -2.76 -9.61 2.70
CA GLU A 609 -3.00 -8.45 3.56
C GLU A 609 -3.54 -8.86 4.94
N ILE A 610 -4.43 -9.86 5.01
CA ILE A 610 -4.91 -10.43 6.28
C ILE A 610 -3.75 -11.08 7.05
N ALA A 611 -2.89 -11.87 6.39
CA ALA A 611 -1.71 -12.46 7.01
C ALA A 611 -0.75 -11.39 7.54
N SER A 612 -0.51 -10.32 6.78
CA SER A 612 0.33 -9.19 7.19
C SER A 612 -0.24 -8.47 8.41
N ALA A 613 -1.57 -8.32 8.50
CA ALA A 613 -2.23 -7.74 9.67
C ALA A 613 -2.16 -8.67 10.90
N ILE A 614 -2.34 -9.99 10.75
CA ILE A 614 -2.14 -10.95 11.84
C ILE A 614 -0.69 -10.89 12.33
N LEU A 615 0.27 -10.90 11.42
CA LEU A 615 1.69 -10.77 11.76
C LEU A 615 2.01 -9.45 12.46
N SER A 616 1.36 -8.35 12.06
CA SER A 616 1.50 -7.04 12.74
C SER A 616 1.02 -7.09 14.20
N SER A 617 0.17 -8.05 14.58
CA SER A 617 -0.24 -8.23 15.98
C SER A 617 0.86 -8.85 16.86
N ILE A 618 1.85 -9.53 16.26
CA ILE A 618 2.88 -10.29 16.99
C ILE A 618 4.32 -9.86 16.67
N LEU A 619 4.53 -8.86 15.82
CA LEU A 619 5.87 -8.45 15.37
C LEU A 619 6.18 -6.98 15.54
N PRO A 620 7.46 -6.71 15.85
CA PRO A 620 7.95 -6.77 17.20
C PRO A 620 7.21 -5.75 18.07
N PHE A 621 6.82 -4.60 17.52
CA PHE A 621 6.00 -3.62 18.22
C PHE A 621 4.59 -4.13 18.52
N GLY A 622 4.06 -5.00 17.65
CA GLY A 622 2.81 -5.72 17.90
C GLY A 622 2.87 -6.53 19.18
N SER A 623 3.89 -7.36 19.39
CA SER A 623 3.98 -8.24 20.57
C SER A 623 4.14 -7.49 21.88
N LEU A 624 4.44 -6.19 21.86
CA LEU A 624 4.48 -5.37 23.07
C LEU A 624 3.10 -5.14 23.68
N TRP A 625 2.04 -5.40 22.91
CA TRP A 625 0.66 -5.32 23.40
C TRP A 625 0.18 -6.68 23.86
N THR A 626 -0.40 -6.74 25.05
CA THR A 626 -0.99 -7.92 25.68
C THR A 626 -2.37 -8.25 25.12
N ALA A 627 -2.87 -9.44 25.45
CA ALA A 627 -4.23 -9.87 25.06
C ALA A 627 -5.33 -9.02 25.71
N ASP A 628 -5.06 -8.43 26.88
CA ASP A 628 -5.91 -7.46 27.58
C ASP A 628 -5.75 -6.01 27.08
N LYS A 629 -5.08 -5.83 25.93
CA LYS A 629 -4.99 -4.56 25.19
C LYS A 629 -4.14 -3.48 25.88
N LYS A 630 -3.19 -3.89 26.73
CA LYS A 630 -2.22 -3.01 27.37
C LYS A 630 -0.85 -3.14 26.73
N ILE A 631 -0.06 -2.07 26.74
CA ILE A 631 1.36 -2.15 26.43
C ILE A 631 2.13 -2.72 27.63
N LEU A 632 3.10 -3.57 27.35
CA LEU A 632 4.04 -4.09 28.33
C LEU A 632 4.97 -2.96 28.80
N SER A 633 5.36 -3.04 30.08
CA SER A 633 6.41 -2.17 30.62
C SER A 633 7.71 -2.31 29.82
N PRO A 634 8.48 -1.22 29.60
CA PRO A 634 9.79 -1.25 28.95
C PRO A 634 10.75 -2.32 29.53
N PHE A 635 10.62 -2.60 30.83
CA PHE A 635 11.49 -3.53 31.56
C PHE A 635 10.97 -4.99 31.54
N HIS A 636 9.82 -5.25 30.93
CA HIS A 636 9.25 -6.58 30.86
C HIS A 636 10.09 -7.50 29.95
N MET A 637 10.44 -8.71 30.42
CA MET A 637 11.35 -9.62 29.69
C MET A 637 10.90 -9.92 28.25
N THR A 638 9.59 -10.09 28.04
CA THR A 638 8.98 -10.32 26.72
C THR A 638 9.27 -9.20 25.70
N VAL A 639 9.53 -7.96 26.13
CA VAL A 639 9.88 -6.85 25.23
C VAL A 639 11.22 -7.13 24.56
N ASN A 640 12.25 -7.37 25.37
CA ASN A 640 13.61 -7.62 24.89
C ASN A 640 13.65 -8.93 24.09
N GLU A 641 12.96 -9.97 24.56
CA GLU A 641 12.84 -11.23 23.83
C GLU A 641 12.19 -11.02 22.46
N SER A 642 11.03 -10.35 22.39
CA SER A 642 10.33 -10.07 21.12
C SER A 642 11.24 -9.38 20.10
N LEU A 643 11.96 -8.33 20.53
CA LEU A 643 12.89 -7.62 19.66
C LEU A 643 14.01 -8.53 19.16
N LYS A 644 14.63 -9.30 20.06
CA LYS A 644 15.70 -10.26 19.72
C LYS A 644 15.27 -11.33 18.73
N THR A 645 14.03 -11.83 18.81
CA THR A 645 13.56 -12.89 17.91
C THR A 645 13.53 -12.48 16.44
N THR A 646 13.29 -11.21 16.15
CA THR A 646 13.21 -10.70 14.77
C THR A 646 14.55 -10.22 14.23
N GLN A 647 15.51 -9.93 15.11
CA GLN A 647 16.81 -9.34 14.75
C GLN A 647 17.58 -10.14 13.68
N PRO A 648 17.75 -11.47 13.77
CA PRO A 648 18.53 -12.20 12.76
C PRO A 648 17.97 -12.06 11.34
N GLY A 649 16.65 -12.12 11.19
CA GLY A 649 15.98 -11.94 9.90
C GLY A 649 16.09 -10.50 9.39
N VAL A 650 15.91 -9.52 10.28
CA VAL A 650 16.07 -8.09 9.96
C VAL A 650 17.50 -7.78 9.55
N ASP A 651 18.52 -8.28 10.26
CA ASP A 651 19.93 -8.00 10.00
C ASP A 651 20.39 -8.62 8.67
N CYS A 652 19.91 -9.83 8.37
CA CYS A 652 20.15 -10.45 7.08
C CYS A 652 19.56 -9.63 5.92
N LEU A 653 18.29 -9.23 6.03
CA LEU A 653 17.63 -8.43 4.99
C LEU A 653 18.20 -7.01 4.90
N TYR A 654 18.58 -6.40 6.01
CA TYR A 654 19.26 -5.09 6.05
C TYR A 654 20.53 -5.11 5.20
N ASN A 655 21.40 -6.12 5.42
CA ASN A 655 22.63 -6.28 4.64
C ASN A 655 22.35 -6.55 3.16
N TYR A 656 21.31 -7.35 2.85
CA TYR A 656 20.88 -7.59 1.48
C TYR A 656 20.40 -6.29 0.82
N ILE A 657 19.52 -5.54 1.47
CA ILE A 657 18.95 -4.29 0.96
C ILE A 657 20.06 -3.28 0.66
N LEU A 658 20.99 -3.05 1.60
CA LEU A 658 22.09 -2.10 1.38
C LEU A 658 23.03 -2.50 0.23
N LYS A 659 23.21 -3.81 -0.01
CA LYS A 659 24.10 -4.30 -1.06
C LYS A 659 23.43 -4.35 -2.43
N SER A 660 22.14 -4.67 -2.46
CA SER A 660 21.44 -5.08 -3.69
C SER A 660 20.34 -4.11 -4.13
N ILE A 661 19.94 -3.15 -3.28
CA ILE A 661 18.88 -2.18 -3.59
C ILE A 661 19.43 -0.76 -3.40
N ALA A 662 19.63 -0.06 -4.51
CA ALA A 662 20.09 1.33 -4.50
C ALA A 662 19.04 2.29 -3.88
N ASN A 663 19.50 3.47 -3.45
CA ASN A 663 18.66 4.62 -3.05
C ASN A 663 17.82 4.46 -1.76
N ILE A 664 18.29 3.63 -0.82
CA ILE A 664 17.72 3.56 0.53
C ILE A 664 18.77 4.09 1.53
N PRO A 665 18.49 5.17 2.26
CA PRO A 665 19.42 5.65 3.28
C PRO A 665 19.65 4.59 4.35
N ALA A 666 20.89 4.46 4.81
CA ALA A 666 21.25 3.51 5.87
C ALA A 666 20.44 3.76 7.17
N SER A 667 20.08 5.02 7.44
CA SER A 667 19.20 5.41 8.56
C SER A 667 17.82 4.75 8.49
N ARG A 668 17.32 4.48 7.28
CA ARG A 668 15.98 3.92 7.02
C ARG A 668 16.00 2.42 6.76
N ALA A 669 17.12 1.89 6.26
CA ALA A 669 17.24 0.52 5.76
C ALA A 669 16.81 -0.55 6.78
N ARG A 670 17.05 -0.35 8.08
CA ARG A 670 16.66 -1.33 9.12
C ARG A 670 15.15 -1.40 9.33
N ALA A 671 14.47 -0.26 9.34
CA ALA A 671 13.00 -0.20 9.41
C ALA A 671 12.38 -0.78 8.12
N THR A 672 12.99 -0.49 6.97
CA THR A 672 12.60 -1.08 5.68
C THR A 672 12.77 -2.61 5.67
N ALA A 673 13.88 -3.12 6.23
CA ALA A 673 14.12 -4.55 6.37
C ALA A 673 13.07 -5.24 7.26
N LEU A 674 12.64 -4.59 8.34
CA LEU A 674 11.57 -5.10 9.21
C LEU A 674 10.22 -5.18 8.48
N ASN A 675 9.86 -4.14 7.73
CA ASN A 675 8.64 -4.15 6.91
C ASN A 675 8.71 -5.24 5.83
N ALA A 676 9.87 -5.37 5.16
CA ALA A 676 10.08 -6.40 4.15
C ALA A 676 9.98 -7.81 4.75
N LEU A 677 10.58 -8.04 5.91
CA LEU A 677 10.52 -9.32 6.63
C LEU A 677 9.08 -9.75 6.92
N LYS A 678 8.25 -8.79 7.36
CA LYS A 678 6.83 -9.01 7.62
C LYS A 678 6.08 -9.38 6.35
N GLU A 679 6.29 -8.66 5.25
CA GLU A 679 5.61 -8.93 3.99
C GLU A 679 6.02 -10.27 3.36
N ILE A 680 7.31 -10.61 3.35
CA ILE A 680 7.81 -11.94 2.93
C ILE A 680 7.12 -13.04 3.74
N SER A 681 7.05 -12.85 5.06
CA SER A 681 6.42 -13.83 5.95
C SER A 681 4.91 -13.92 5.73
N ALA A 682 4.24 -12.80 5.43
CA ALA A 682 2.81 -12.77 5.13
C ALA A 682 2.49 -13.58 3.86
N VAL A 683 3.29 -13.39 2.80
CA VAL A 683 3.13 -14.14 1.53
C VAL A 683 3.37 -15.63 1.75
N LYS A 684 4.35 -16.02 2.56
CA LYS A 684 4.54 -17.44 2.89
C LYS A 684 3.39 -18.02 3.70
N ILE A 685 2.95 -17.32 4.75
CA ILE A 685 1.90 -17.82 5.65
C ILE A 685 0.56 -17.95 4.92
N ALA A 686 0.19 -16.99 4.07
CA ALA A 686 -1.02 -17.09 3.28
C ALA A 686 -0.94 -18.25 2.25
N HIS A 687 0.24 -18.51 1.66
CA HIS A 687 0.45 -19.69 0.81
C HIS A 687 0.34 -21.01 1.57
N GLU A 688 0.94 -21.09 2.77
CA GLU A 688 0.82 -22.27 3.64
C GLU A 688 -0.64 -22.51 4.08
N ALA A 689 -1.39 -21.46 4.39
CA ALA A 689 -2.80 -21.58 4.74
C ALA A 689 -3.66 -22.07 3.56
N LEU A 690 -3.32 -21.65 2.34
CA LEU A 690 -3.94 -22.14 1.13
C LEU A 690 -3.64 -23.62 0.89
N THR A 691 -2.38 -24.04 1.05
CA THR A 691 -1.98 -25.44 0.84
C THR A 691 -2.59 -26.39 1.87
N GLU A 692 -2.68 -25.99 3.15
CA GLU A 692 -3.37 -26.78 4.18
C GLU A 692 -4.87 -26.95 3.90
N LEU A 693 -5.51 -25.96 3.28
CA LEU A 693 -6.91 -26.04 2.85
C LEU A 693 -7.10 -27.05 1.70
N SER A 694 -6.16 -27.07 0.75
CA SER A 694 -6.23 -27.93 -0.43
C SER A 694 -5.94 -29.41 -0.19
N ILE A 695 -5.21 -29.77 0.87
CA ILE A 695 -4.98 -31.19 1.23
C ILE A 695 -6.31 -31.94 1.39
N ASN A 696 -7.39 -31.23 1.75
CA ASN A 696 -8.73 -31.80 1.95
C ASN A 696 -9.72 -31.49 0.80
N GLY A 697 -9.28 -30.76 -0.23
CA GLY A 697 -10.13 -30.27 -1.32
C GLY A 697 -9.95 -31.04 -2.63
N ASN A 698 -10.97 -31.00 -3.49
CA ASN A 698 -10.82 -31.46 -4.87
C ASN A 698 -9.98 -30.46 -5.66
N HIS A 699 -8.98 -30.95 -6.39
CA HIS A 699 -8.19 -30.13 -7.30
C HIS A 699 -9.10 -29.63 -8.44
N ILE A 700 -9.10 -28.32 -8.68
CA ILE A 700 -9.91 -27.63 -9.69
C ILE A 700 -8.98 -26.76 -10.53
N HIS A 701 -9.07 -26.88 -11.86
CA HIS A 701 -8.43 -25.95 -12.79
C HIS A 701 -9.37 -24.80 -13.15
N TYR A 702 -8.80 -23.69 -13.58
CA TYR A 702 -9.54 -22.48 -13.91
C TYR A 702 -9.38 -22.18 -15.40
N ALA A 703 -10.50 -22.01 -16.07
CA ALA A 703 -10.55 -21.80 -17.51
C ALA A 703 -9.69 -20.59 -17.94
N GLY A 704 -8.87 -20.75 -18.98
CA GLY A 704 -7.93 -19.73 -19.49
C GLY A 704 -6.59 -19.66 -18.75
N VAL A 705 -6.46 -20.24 -17.56
CA VAL A 705 -5.20 -20.25 -16.80
C VAL A 705 -4.87 -21.67 -16.32
N GLU A 706 -5.27 -22.67 -17.11
CA GLU A 706 -5.14 -24.10 -16.80
C GLU A 706 -3.69 -24.55 -16.65
N GLN A 707 -2.74 -23.83 -17.25
CA GLN A 707 -1.31 -24.09 -17.15
C GLN A 707 -0.74 -23.84 -15.75
N TYR A 708 -1.45 -23.11 -14.90
CA TYR A 708 -0.98 -22.79 -13.56
C TYR A 708 -1.65 -23.69 -12.53
N GLU A 709 -0.82 -24.38 -11.76
CA GLU A 709 -1.24 -25.03 -10.53
C GLU A 709 -1.67 -24.00 -9.48
N GLN A 710 -2.34 -24.47 -8.42
CA GLN A 710 -2.86 -23.61 -7.36
C GLN A 710 -1.79 -22.67 -6.75
N SER A 711 -0.59 -23.17 -6.47
CA SER A 711 0.52 -22.34 -5.99
C SER A 711 0.96 -21.31 -7.03
N GLY A 712 1.00 -21.70 -8.31
CA GLY A 712 1.33 -20.79 -9.42
C GLY A 712 0.32 -19.65 -9.52
N LEU A 713 -0.98 -19.96 -9.46
CA LEU A 713 -2.04 -18.95 -9.45
C LEU A 713 -2.01 -18.05 -8.22
N TYR A 714 -1.70 -18.60 -7.04
CA TYR A 714 -1.53 -17.82 -5.82
C TYR A 714 -0.41 -16.78 -5.99
N PHE A 715 0.78 -17.24 -6.34
CA PHE A 715 1.95 -16.37 -6.49
C PHE A 715 1.80 -15.38 -7.64
N LEU A 716 1.17 -15.81 -8.74
CA LEU A 716 0.84 -14.92 -9.85
C LEU A 716 -0.15 -13.83 -9.43
N SER A 717 -1.21 -14.19 -8.73
CA SER A 717 -2.20 -13.22 -8.23
C SER A 717 -1.58 -12.24 -7.24
N PHE A 718 -0.68 -12.70 -6.36
CA PHE A 718 0.11 -11.85 -5.47
C PHE A 718 1.01 -10.91 -6.26
N ALA A 719 1.79 -11.42 -7.21
CA ALA A 719 2.67 -10.61 -8.05
C ALA A 719 1.90 -9.50 -8.79
N GLN A 720 0.68 -9.79 -9.26
CA GLN A 720 -0.17 -8.78 -9.90
C GLN A 720 -0.61 -7.66 -8.95
N THR A 721 -0.73 -7.91 -7.65
CA THR A 721 -1.01 -6.84 -6.67
C THR A 721 0.15 -5.86 -6.51
N GLN A 722 1.36 -6.27 -6.90
CA GLN A 722 2.56 -5.44 -6.85
C GLN A 722 2.72 -4.57 -8.10
N CYS A 723 1.95 -4.82 -9.17
CA CYS A 723 2.02 -4.04 -10.39
C CYS A 723 1.57 -2.60 -10.10
N MET A 724 2.48 -1.67 -10.37
CA MET A 724 2.24 -0.25 -10.25
C MET A 724 3.18 0.54 -11.15
N GLU A 725 2.75 1.74 -11.49
CA GLU A 725 3.60 2.79 -12.05
C GLU A 725 3.68 3.94 -11.05
N SER A 726 4.87 4.48 -10.80
CA SER A 726 5.11 5.59 -9.87
C SER A 726 6.14 6.58 -10.42
N THR A 727 6.10 7.80 -9.91
CA THR A 727 7.14 8.80 -10.13
C THR A 727 8.35 8.49 -9.26
N GLN A 728 9.53 8.92 -9.70
CA GLN A 728 10.77 8.70 -8.94
C GLN A 728 10.73 9.44 -7.59
N GLU A 729 10.15 10.63 -7.58
CA GLU A 729 10.00 11.48 -6.40
C GLU A 729 9.09 10.82 -5.36
N TYR A 730 8.01 10.16 -5.79
CA TYR A 730 7.13 9.41 -4.91
C TYR A 730 7.76 8.14 -4.34
N ASP A 731 8.57 7.44 -5.13
CA ASP A 731 9.33 6.29 -4.64
C ASP A 731 10.32 6.73 -3.55
N ILE A 732 11.02 7.85 -3.73
CA ILE A 732 11.89 8.44 -2.70
C ILE A 732 11.07 8.81 -1.46
N TYR A 733 9.94 9.49 -1.65
CA TYR A 733 9.03 9.84 -0.55
C TYR A 733 8.62 8.61 0.28
N ASN A 734 8.20 7.52 -0.38
CA ASN A 734 7.80 6.29 0.30
C ASN A 734 8.95 5.57 0.98
N ASN A 735 10.13 5.52 0.34
CA ASN A 735 11.32 4.89 0.93
C ASN A 735 11.71 5.59 2.25
N LEU A 736 11.65 6.93 2.26
CA LEU A 736 12.01 7.75 3.43
C LEU A 736 10.95 7.66 4.54
N LEU A 737 9.68 7.85 4.19
CA LEU A 737 8.61 8.08 5.17
C LEU A 737 7.82 6.84 5.56
N GLN A 738 7.65 5.90 4.63
CA GLN A 738 6.87 4.69 4.85
C GLN A 738 7.75 3.46 5.13
N PHE A 739 9.07 3.60 4.97
CA PHE A 739 10.04 2.51 5.14
C PHE A 739 9.66 1.28 4.30
N ARG A 740 9.29 1.52 3.04
CA ARG A 740 8.89 0.49 2.09
C ARG A 740 9.84 0.48 0.92
N LEU A 741 10.06 -0.69 0.34
CA LEU A 741 10.70 -0.82 -0.95
C LEU A 741 9.69 -0.43 -2.04
N SER A 742 10.17 -0.04 -3.22
CA SER A 742 9.31 0.00 -4.40
C SER A 742 8.74 -1.40 -4.67
N SER A 743 7.52 -1.48 -5.21
CA SER A 743 6.86 -2.79 -5.43
C SER A 743 7.68 -3.72 -6.32
N LYS A 744 8.44 -3.19 -7.28
CA LYS A 744 9.36 -3.98 -8.11
C LYS A 744 10.50 -4.59 -7.29
N SER A 745 11.13 -3.79 -6.44
CA SER A 745 12.19 -4.26 -5.55
C SER A 745 11.66 -5.24 -4.51
N MET A 746 10.46 -4.99 -3.97
CA MET A 746 9.80 -5.87 -3.00
C MET A 746 9.43 -7.22 -3.63
N LEU A 747 8.84 -7.22 -4.82
CA LEU A 747 8.50 -8.44 -5.55
C LEU A 747 9.75 -9.27 -5.88
N GLY A 748 10.81 -8.61 -6.36
CA GLY A 748 12.11 -9.25 -6.60
C GLY A 748 12.70 -9.85 -5.33
N LEU A 749 12.61 -9.14 -4.20
CA LEU A 749 13.04 -9.65 -2.90
C LEU A 749 12.24 -10.91 -2.52
N ILE A 750 10.90 -10.87 -2.56
CA ILE A 750 10.06 -12.02 -2.20
C ILE A 750 10.35 -13.23 -3.10
N TRP A 751 10.54 -13.01 -4.40
CA TRP A 751 10.93 -14.06 -5.35
C TRP A 751 12.23 -14.76 -4.95
N THR A 752 13.22 -14.01 -4.44
CA THR A 752 14.49 -14.59 -3.97
C THR A 752 14.40 -15.26 -2.61
N GLN A 753 13.51 -14.76 -1.73
CA GLN A 753 13.42 -15.21 -0.34
C GLN A 753 12.45 -16.39 -0.14
N LEU A 754 11.55 -16.66 -1.08
CA LEU A 754 10.59 -17.76 -1.02
C LEU A 754 10.89 -18.80 -2.08
N ALA A 755 11.54 -19.90 -1.71
CA ALA A 755 11.87 -20.99 -2.64
C ALA A 755 10.65 -21.60 -3.34
N ASP A 756 9.46 -21.56 -2.72
CA ASP A 756 8.23 -22.09 -3.30
C ASP A 756 7.69 -21.20 -4.44
N PHE A 757 8.09 -19.93 -4.48
CA PHE A 757 7.67 -18.98 -5.51
C PHE A 757 8.23 -19.36 -6.89
N PRO A 758 9.56 -19.42 -7.13
CA PRO A 758 10.09 -19.86 -8.43
C PRO A 758 9.72 -21.31 -8.76
N LYS A 759 9.65 -22.19 -7.75
CA LYS A 759 9.23 -23.59 -7.95
C LYS A 759 7.81 -23.69 -8.49
N ALA A 760 6.91 -22.79 -8.11
CA ALA A 760 5.53 -22.78 -8.63
C ALA A 760 5.43 -22.43 -10.12
N PHE A 761 6.53 -21.97 -10.73
CA PHE A 761 6.65 -21.69 -12.17
C PHE A 761 7.67 -22.63 -12.86
N ASP A 762 8.02 -23.75 -12.23
CA ASP A 762 9.01 -24.71 -12.73
C ASP A 762 10.38 -24.09 -13.07
N CYS A 763 10.76 -23.03 -12.35
CA CYS A 763 12.07 -22.41 -12.50
C CYS A 763 13.13 -23.19 -11.71
N ASP A 764 14.31 -23.39 -12.29
CA ASP A 764 15.46 -23.96 -11.59
C ASP A 764 15.79 -23.13 -10.35
N SER A 765 15.69 -23.75 -9.17
CA SER A 765 16.13 -23.15 -7.92
C SER A 765 17.66 -23.11 -7.92
N ARG A 766 18.25 -22.01 -8.40
CA ARG A 766 19.67 -21.72 -8.13
C ARG A 766 19.87 -21.62 -6.61
N ASP A 767 21.12 -21.70 -6.14
CA ASP A 767 21.48 -21.43 -4.74
C ASP A 767 21.01 -20.02 -4.33
N GLN A 768 19.78 -19.92 -3.85
CA GLN A 768 19.16 -18.66 -3.46
C GLN A 768 19.63 -18.31 -2.06
N PHE A 769 20.16 -17.10 -1.90
CA PHE A 769 20.42 -16.53 -0.58
C PHE A 769 19.09 -16.25 0.11
N ILE A 770 18.74 -17.07 1.10
CA ILE A 770 17.49 -16.97 1.86
C ILE A 770 17.82 -16.54 3.28
N CYS A 771 17.28 -15.41 3.70
CA CYS A 771 17.30 -14.95 5.07
C CYS A 771 16.35 -15.78 5.92
N ASN A 772 16.73 -15.99 7.19
CA ASN A 772 15.84 -16.58 8.18
C ASN A 772 14.60 -15.71 8.31
N GLN A 773 13.44 -16.35 8.16
CA GLN A 773 12.14 -15.71 8.36
C GLN A 773 11.78 -15.72 9.84
N ILE A 774 10.66 -15.08 10.18
CA ILE A 774 10.18 -14.93 11.56
C ILE A 774 9.83 -16.28 12.21
N PHE A 775 9.56 -17.33 11.43
CA PHE A 775 9.15 -18.66 11.90
C PHE A 775 9.71 -19.81 11.06
#